data_AF-A0A2D0K9S7-F1
#
_entry.id   AF-A0A2D0K9S7-F1
#
_cell.length_a   1.000
_cell.length_b   1.000
_cell.length_c   1.000
_cell.angle_alpha   90.00
_cell.angle_beta   90.00
_cell.angle_gamma   90.00
#
_symmetry.space_group_name_H-M   'P 1'
#
loop_
_entity.id
_entity.type
_entity.pdbx_description
1 polymer ?
#
loop_
_entity_poly.entity_id
_entity_poly.type
_entity_poly.pdbx_seq_one_letter_code
_entity_poly.pdbx_strand_id
1 'polypeptide(L)'
;MKKAFLFTPALLALSINAISSAHAYSQVYVFGDSLSDGGNNGRFTTDGATSQLYNEYIAQYITGTNLTNSDAGGTNYAQGSATALKQYSKFSTQEQVNRYLNAHNGKVDPNGIYIHWIGGNDLAKALEDASKEKDPLQVQKVATGIVITSATAYANQINQLIEKGAGLVIAPTVPDVSTTPRFLETLLRQAIIRQALESKGIKDPEVYDNLPADQKKTIEQKINDTLKSVRDGINAYPTPNSDYRRQLIEGTLKKIIEKSSSDKETKEEIEAKYEKLLAAYNKASEDASKLTDLYNELVDKLISEGNGNILRADINGLLHEVIANPLIYGIQNTLGYSCEQGKSADKCSSNDSGFTKDKEFLFSDHFHPTPLGHKIMGQYIISIYNAPSQVMTLTQVNRASVKSSLSSLDGHLQQLRNGGNEQGKVGIFGGYTGNQDKTFTLGGDYQLLDNLLLGAMYSNYKEERSPIVDFSYEGRGHVLTAYTLWNYYNNGWLSGDVHYSRTNYDSLTRTIQLGEATRRETGSTTGKQWGARITAGWDIPVTHYLTTSPIIQYVWDKGEVDGYREAGNNRTSMHFGDQDYTSKVGTLGWRVDTKLGRFNPYASVQFNHQFGDTSYKLSGAINSTKTSFVQESGKQSTNWRQYTVGVNANLINNLRGFASVTRNDGNTQDPSYNFSLGINASF
;
A
#
# COMPACT_ATOMS: atom_id res chain seq x y z
N MET A 1 1.03 28.82 -62.51
CA MET A 1 1.99 28.03 -61.72
C MET A 1 1.32 27.68 -60.39
N LYS A 2 1.14 26.38 -60.14
CA LYS A 2 0.18 25.82 -59.18
C LYS A 2 0.74 25.81 -57.75
N LYS A 3 -0.16 26.09 -56.81
CA LYS A 3 0.04 26.30 -55.37
C LYS A 3 0.50 25.01 -54.67
N ALA A 4 1.48 25.16 -53.77
CA ALA A 4 1.86 24.13 -52.81
C ALA A 4 0.72 23.91 -51.81
N PHE A 5 0.21 22.68 -51.73
CA PHE A 5 -0.77 22.26 -50.75
C PHE A 5 -0.06 21.60 -49.56
N LEU A 6 -0.28 22.20 -48.39
CA LEU A 6 -0.06 21.62 -47.07
C LEU A 6 -0.85 20.31 -46.93
N PHE A 7 -0.21 19.25 -46.43
CA PHE A 7 -0.89 18.11 -45.81
C PHE A 7 -0.34 17.91 -44.40
N THR A 8 -0.87 18.68 -43.47
CA THR A 8 -1.01 18.31 -42.07
C THR A 8 -2.35 17.61 -41.92
N PRO A 9 -2.42 16.30 -41.60
CA PRO A 9 -3.63 15.75 -41.05
C PRO A 9 -3.57 15.88 -39.53
N ALA A 10 -4.42 16.75 -39.02
CA ALA A 10 -4.99 16.63 -37.71
C ALA A 10 -5.65 15.26 -37.55
N LEU A 11 -5.28 14.52 -36.51
CA LEU A 11 -6.08 13.43 -35.95
C LEU A 11 -6.21 13.69 -34.45
N LEU A 12 -6.97 14.74 -34.16
CA LEU A 12 -7.67 14.88 -32.88
C LEU A 12 -8.92 13.99 -33.01
N ALA A 13 -8.87 12.80 -32.42
CA ALA A 13 -10.05 11.98 -32.19
C ALA A 13 -10.03 11.55 -30.73
N LEU A 14 -11.07 11.96 -30.01
CA LEU A 14 -11.33 11.61 -28.62
C LEU A 14 -11.31 10.09 -28.43
N SER A 15 -10.45 9.62 -27.56
CA SER A 15 -10.65 8.37 -26.84
C SER A 15 -10.51 8.66 -25.35
N ILE A 16 -11.63 9.03 -24.72
CA ILE A 16 -11.78 8.87 -23.28
C ILE A 16 -11.78 7.36 -23.06
N ASN A 17 -10.63 6.79 -22.73
CA ASN A 17 -10.58 5.42 -22.26
C ASN A 17 -11.19 5.40 -20.86
N ALA A 18 -12.47 5.05 -20.77
CA ALA A 18 -13.06 4.65 -19.51
C ALA A 18 -12.39 3.32 -19.13
N ILE A 19 -11.37 3.39 -18.27
CA ILE A 19 -10.78 2.21 -17.66
C ILE A 19 -11.80 1.70 -16.65
N SER A 20 -12.46 0.59 -16.97
CA SER A 20 -13.12 -0.22 -15.95
C SER A 20 -12.01 -0.98 -15.22
N SER A 21 -11.58 -0.45 -14.08
CA SER A 21 -10.83 -1.24 -13.11
C SER A 21 -11.81 -2.27 -12.57
N ALA A 22 -11.73 -3.51 -13.04
CA ALA A 22 -12.33 -4.62 -12.32
C ALA A 22 -11.59 -4.70 -10.98
N HIS A 23 -12.21 -4.19 -9.91
CA HIS A 23 -11.65 -4.31 -8.57
C HIS A 23 -11.51 -5.81 -8.24
N ALA A 24 -10.32 -6.22 -7.76
CA ALA A 24 -10.08 -7.60 -7.34
C ALA A 24 -11.05 -8.04 -6.23
N TYR A 25 -11.57 -7.07 -5.46
CA TYR A 25 -12.57 -7.28 -4.43
C TYR A 25 -13.84 -6.48 -4.73
N SER A 26 -15.00 -7.08 -4.48
CA SER A 26 -16.31 -6.51 -4.82
C SER A 26 -17.02 -5.84 -3.65
N GLN A 27 -16.66 -6.17 -2.41
CA GLN A 27 -17.35 -5.72 -1.20
C GLN A 27 -16.38 -5.62 -0.01
N VAL A 28 -16.71 -4.73 0.94
CA VAL A 28 -16.04 -4.63 2.24
C VAL A 28 -17.04 -4.98 3.36
N TYR A 29 -16.68 -5.93 4.20
CA TYR A 29 -17.40 -6.32 5.41
C TYR A 29 -16.60 -5.86 6.63
N VAL A 30 -17.27 -5.30 7.63
CA VAL A 30 -16.60 -4.76 8.81
C VAL A 30 -17.17 -5.36 10.09
N PHE A 31 -16.27 -5.85 10.96
CA PHE A 31 -16.56 -6.32 12.31
C PHE A 31 -15.66 -5.56 13.29
N GLY A 32 -16.23 -5.09 14.40
CA GLY A 32 -15.46 -4.36 15.39
C GLY A 32 -16.30 -3.58 16.39
N ASP A 33 -15.64 -2.59 16.97
CA ASP A 33 -16.18 -1.72 18.01
C ASP A 33 -16.44 -0.29 17.51
N SER A 34 -16.39 0.69 18.43
CA SER A 34 -16.63 2.11 18.18
C SER A 34 -15.66 2.73 17.17
N LEU A 35 -14.44 2.21 16.99
CA LEU A 35 -13.51 2.72 15.97
C LEU A 35 -14.04 2.48 14.55
N SER A 36 -14.91 1.49 14.38
CA SER A 36 -15.40 1.03 13.08
C SER A 36 -16.91 1.19 12.89
N ASP A 37 -17.66 1.54 13.95
CA ASP A 37 -19.13 1.61 13.93
C ASP A 37 -19.63 2.74 13.02
N GLY A 38 -20.27 2.34 11.91
CA GLY A 38 -20.84 3.26 10.93
C GLY A 38 -22.21 3.83 11.31
N GLY A 39 -22.75 3.49 12.49
CA GLY A 39 -24.04 3.97 13.00
C GLY A 39 -25.02 2.88 13.46
N ASN A 40 -24.57 1.64 13.72
CA ASN A 40 -25.42 0.64 14.39
C ASN A 40 -25.68 1.06 15.86
N ASN A 41 -24.64 1.52 16.58
CA ASN A 41 -24.77 2.06 17.93
C ASN A 41 -24.37 3.54 18.02
N GLY A 42 -23.47 3.99 17.14
CA GLY A 42 -23.06 5.40 17.05
C GLY A 42 -21.89 5.58 16.09
N ARG A 43 -21.44 6.81 15.87
CA ARG A 43 -20.25 7.14 15.07
C ARG A 43 -19.27 7.91 15.92
N PHE A 44 -18.24 7.25 16.45
CA PHE A 44 -17.44 7.76 17.56
C PHE A 44 -16.27 8.64 17.10
N THR A 45 -16.61 9.77 16.46
CA THR A 45 -15.67 10.84 16.14
C THR A 45 -16.43 12.18 16.09
N THR A 46 -15.73 13.29 16.28
CA THR A 46 -16.32 14.63 16.20
C THR A 46 -17.02 14.83 14.87
N ASP A 47 -18.23 15.43 14.90
CA ASP A 47 -19.04 15.65 13.70
C ASP A 47 -19.30 14.35 12.91
N GLY A 48 -19.46 13.24 13.65
CA GLY A 48 -19.57 11.89 13.10
C GLY A 48 -20.62 11.73 11.99
N ALA A 49 -21.70 12.52 11.98
CA ALA A 49 -22.70 12.50 10.91
C ALA A 49 -22.14 12.89 9.52
N THR A 50 -21.05 13.67 9.48
CA THR A 50 -20.43 14.17 8.24
C THR A 50 -18.99 13.72 8.06
N SER A 51 -18.33 13.27 9.13
CA SER A 51 -16.94 12.83 9.10
C SER A 51 -16.83 11.35 8.73
N GLN A 52 -15.84 11.05 7.89
CA GLN A 52 -15.54 9.67 7.48
C GLN A 52 -14.70 8.94 8.52
N LEU A 53 -15.02 7.67 8.75
CA LEU A 53 -14.21 6.73 9.53
C LEU A 53 -13.15 6.05 8.63
N TYR A 54 -12.13 5.47 9.25
CA TYR A 54 -10.99 4.86 8.54
C TYR A 54 -11.42 3.76 7.54
N ASN A 55 -12.41 2.94 7.93
CA ASN A 55 -12.97 1.86 7.12
C ASN A 55 -13.76 2.38 5.91
N GLU A 56 -14.34 3.57 6.00
CA GLU A 56 -15.05 4.22 4.90
C GLU A 56 -14.07 4.76 3.85
N TYR A 57 -12.93 5.33 4.28
CA TYR A 57 -11.85 5.65 3.35
C TYR A 57 -11.35 4.41 2.61
N ILE A 58 -11.14 3.29 3.32
CA ILE A 58 -10.70 2.03 2.73
C ILE A 58 -11.74 1.51 1.72
N ALA A 59 -13.01 1.45 2.10
CA ALA A 59 -14.07 0.95 1.21
C ALA A 59 -14.24 1.80 -0.04
N GLN A 60 -14.24 3.14 0.11
CA GLN A 60 -14.33 4.07 -1.01
C GLN A 60 -13.12 3.93 -1.94
N TYR A 61 -11.91 3.78 -1.38
CA TYR A 61 -10.69 3.62 -2.16
C TYR A 61 -10.67 2.30 -2.94
N ILE A 62 -11.01 1.18 -2.29
CA ILE A 62 -10.83 -0.15 -2.87
C ILE A 62 -12.01 -0.55 -3.77
N THR A 63 -13.24 -0.20 -3.39
CA THR A 63 -14.46 -0.66 -4.10
C THR A 63 -15.22 0.45 -4.82
N GLY A 64 -14.89 1.72 -4.55
CA GLY A 64 -15.66 2.86 -5.06
C GLY A 64 -17.05 3.01 -4.41
N THR A 65 -17.34 2.27 -3.34
CA THR A 65 -18.67 2.27 -2.67
C THR A 65 -18.59 2.81 -1.24
N ASN A 66 -19.71 3.37 -0.77
CA ASN A 66 -19.87 3.81 0.61
C ASN A 66 -20.29 2.63 1.50
N LEU A 67 -19.67 2.50 2.68
CA LEU A 67 -20.11 1.55 3.69
C LEU A 67 -21.42 2.01 4.33
N THR A 68 -22.34 1.07 4.50
CA THR A 68 -23.61 1.27 5.22
C THR A 68 -23.63 0.34 6.44
N ASN A 69 -24.19 0.81 7.56
CA ASN A 69 -24.34 0.00 8.77
C ASN A 69 -25.34 -1.15 8.56
N SER A 70 -25.13 -2.26 9.27
CA SER A 70 -25.88 -3.51 9.10
C SER A 70 -27.35 -3.42 9.55
N ASP A 71 -27.67 -2.50 10.46
CA ASP A 71 -29.06 -2.27 10.91
C ASP A 71 -29.90 -1.55 9.84
N ALA A 72 -29.25 -0.82 8.93
CA ALA A 72 -29.82 -0.31 7.69
C ALA A 72 -29.65 -1.25 6.48
N GLY A 73 -29.23 -2.50 6.70
CA GLY A 73 -29.06 -3.51 5.65
C GLY A 73 -27.70 -3.51 4.93
N GLY A 74 -26.72 -2.76 5.43
CA GLY A 74 -25.37 -2.71 4.88
C GLY A 74 -24.41 -3.79 5.41
N THR A 75 -23.12 -3.64 5.11
CA THR A 75 -22.06 -4.63 5.39
C THR A 75 -21.14 -4.25 6.57
N ASN A 76 -21.38 -3.13 7.22
CA ASN A 76 -20.68 -2.75 8.44
C ASN A 76 -21.45 -3.22 9.68
N TYR A 77 -20.99 -4.30 10.30
CA TYR A 77 -21.58 -4.93 11.48
C TYR A 77 -20.98 -4.40 12.80
N ALA A 78 -19.99 -3.50 12.75
CA ALA A 78 -19.34 -2.99 13.95
C ALA A 78 -20.33 -2.25 14.86
N GLN A 79 -20.17 -2.40 16.17
CA GLN A 79 -21.05 -1.81 17.18
C GLN A 79 -20.23 -1.20 18.31
N GLY A 80 -20.50 0.06 18.64
CA GLY A 80 -19.85 0.76 19.74
C GLY A 80 -19.88 -0.04 21.04
N SER A 81 -18.76 -0.01 21.78
CA SER A 81 -18.54 -0.78 23.02
C SER A 81 -18.44 -2.29 22.85
N ALA A 82 -18.41 -2.84 21.63
CA ALA A 82 -18.21 -4.27 21.45
C ALA A 82 -16.85 -4.72 22.01
N THR A 83 -16.83 -5.97 22.50
CA THR A 83 -15.63 -6.72 22.88
C THR A 83 -15.49 -7.97 22.01
N ALA A 84 -14.36 -8.70 22.08
CA ALA A 84 -14.21 -9.92 21.28
C ALA A 84 -15.28 -10.98 21.63
N LEU A 85 -15.69 -11.01 22.91
CA LEU A 85 -16.66 -11.93 23.48
C LEU A 85 -17.74 -11.18 24.28
N LYS A 86 -18.98 -11.70 24.25
CA LYS A 86 -20.15 -11.15 24.95
C LYS A 86 -20.03 -11.13 26.49
N GLN A 87 -19.12 -11.92 27.05
CA GLN A 87 -18.92 -11.97 28.50
C GLN A 87 -18.48 -10.62 29.10
N TYR A 88 -17.90 -9.73 28.28
CA TYR A 88 -17.34 -8.45 28.73
C TYR A 88 -18.18 -7.23 28.30
N SER A 89 -19.12 -7.40 27.37
CA SER A 89 -19.97 -6.32 26.86
C SER A 89 -21.29 -6.88 26.31
N LYS A 90 -22.30 -6.01 26.21
CA LYS A 90 -23.58 -6.34 25.58
C LYS A 90 -23.42 -6.76 24.11
N PHE A 91 -22.44 -6.19 23.42
CA PHE A 91 -22.15 -6.46 22.01
C PHE A 91 -20.82 -7.18 21.86
N SER A 92 -20.69 -8.05 20.87
CA SER A 92 -19.42 -8.72 20.59
C SER A 92 -19.16 -8.99 19.12
N THR A 93 -17.90 -9.00 18.71
CA THR A 93 -17.54 -9.36 17.33
C THR A 93 -17.87 -10.81 16.99
N GLN A 94 -17.88 -11.72 17.96
CA GLN A 94 -18.36 -13.09 17.74
C GLN A 94 -19.82 -13.12 17.27
N GLU A 95 -20.69 -12.31 17.87
CA GLU A 95 -22.09 -12.19 17.44
C GLU A 95 -22.22 -11.51 16.08
N GLN A 96 -21.38 -10.50 15.81
CA GLN A 96 -21.35 -9.83 14.50
C GLN A 96 -20.94 -10.79 13.37
N VAL A 97 -19.89 -11.59 13.57
CA VAL A 97 -19.46 -12.63 12.61
C VAL A 97 -20.56 -13.68 12.43
N ASN A 98 -21.19 -14.13 13.51
CA ASN A 98 -22.32 -15.07 13.44
C ASN A 98 -23.52 -14.48 12.68
N ARG A 99 -23.86 -13.20 12.90
CA ARG A 99 -24.94 -12.49 12.17
C ARG A 99 -24.63 -12.44 10.67
N TYR A 100 -23.39 -12.09 10.31
CA TYR A 100 -22.95 -12.10 8.92
C TYR A 100 -23.07 -13.49 8.30
N LEU A 101 -22.49 -14.52 8.93
CA LEU A 101 -22.54 -15.89 8.43
C LEU A 101 -23.98 -16.40 8.27
N ASN A 102 -24.85 -16.13 9.25
CA ASN A 102 -26.26 -16.51 9.17
C ASN A 102 -26.97 -15.83 8.00
N ALA A 103 -26.70 -14.55 7.76
CA ALA A 103 -27.24 -13.82 6.61
C ALA A 103 -26.72 -14.34 5.26
N HIS A 104 -25.58 -15.03 5.24
CA HIS A 104 -24.92 -15.53 4.03
C HIS A 104 -24.89 -17.06 3.96
N ASN A 105 -25.85 -17.75 4.58
CA ASN A 105 -25.99 -19.21 4.56
C ASN A 105 -24.71 -19.95 5.00
N GLY A 106 -24.00 -19.42 5.99
CA GLY A 106 -22.76 -19.96 6.54
C GLY A 106 -21.52 -19.79 5.67
N LYS A 107 -21.62 -19.03 4.57
CA LYS A 107 -20.54 -18.78 3.60
C LYS A 107 -19.96 -17.38 3.76
N VAL A 108 -18.70 -17.24 3.35
CA VAL A 108 -18.01 -15.96 3.17
C VAL A 108 -17.84 -15.69 1.67
N ASP A 109 -17.73 -14.43 1.27
CA ASP A 109 -17.42 -14.02 -0.09
C ASP A 109 -15.89 -14.11 -0.33
N PRO A 110 -15.43 -14.98 -1.24
CA PRO A 110 -14.01 -15.07 -1.58
C PRO A 110 -13.46 -13.83 -2.29
N ASN A 111 -14.33 -12.96 -2.81
CA ASN A 111 -13.97 -11.66 -3.37
C ASN A 111 -14.26 -10.50 -2.38
N GLY A 112 -14.50 -10.82 -1.11
CA GLY A 112 -14.72 -9.84 -0.05
C GLY A 112 -13.44 -9.44 0.68
N ILE A 113 -13.38 -8.18 1.11
CA ILE A 113 -12.44 -7.70 2.14
C ILE A 113 -13.14 -7.69 3.49
N TYR A 114 -12.49 -8.23 4.50
CA TYR A 114 -13.00 -8.31 5.86
C TYR A 114 -12.12 -7.47 6.78
N ILE A 115 -12.61 -6.30 7.19
CA ILE A 115 -11.96 -5.52 8.24
C ILE A 115 -12.48 -6.07 9.57
N HIS A 116 -11.60 -6.69 10.35
CA HIS A 116 -11.92 -7.15 11.70
C HIS A 116 -11.00 -6.44 12.68
N TRP A 117 -11.54 -5.58 13.55
CA TRP A 117 -10.72 -4.83 14.50
C TRP A 117 -11.39 -4.72 15.87
N ILE A 118 -10.76 -5.32 16.89
CA ILE A 118 -11.32 -5.42 18.24
C ILE A 118 -10.19 -5.58 19.27
N GLY A 119 -10.47 -5.14 20.51
CA GLY A 119 -9.64 -5.43 21.69
C GLY A 119 -9.42 -4.24 22.62
N GLY A 120 -9.68 -3.01 22.16
CA GLY A 120 -9.51 -1.81 23.00
C GLY A 120 -10.45 -1.80 24.21
N ASN A 121 -11.72 -2.20 24.01
CA ASN A 121 -12.68 -2.36 25.11
C ASN A 121 -12.33 -3.54 26.02
N ASP A 122 -11.79 -4.63 25.48
CA ASP A 122 -11.34 -5.79 26.24
C ASP A 122 -10.16 -5.45 27.17
N LEU A 123 -9.19 -4.68 26.67
CA LEU A 123 -8.08 -4.16 27.48
C LEU A 123 -8.58 -3.19 28.55
N ALA A 124 -9.50 -2.28 28.21
CA ALA A 124 -10.10 -1.38 29.19
C ALA A 124 -10.82 -2.17 30.30
N LYS A 125 -11.55 -3.24 29.94
CA LYS A 125 -12.22 -4.13 30.89
C LYS A 125 -11.21 -4.91 31.75
N ALA A 126 -10.12 -5.39 31.16
CA ALA A 126 -9.05 -6.07 31.87
C ALA A 126 -8.44 -5.18 32.96
N LEU A 127 -8.16 -3.92 32.62
CA LEU A 127 -7.63 -2.92 33.57
C LEU A 127 -8.66 -2.56 34.64
N GLU A 128 -9.93 -2.38 34.27
CA GLU A 128 -11.01 -2.07 35.21
C GLU A 128 -11.19 -3.20 36.25
N ASP A 129 -11.27 -4.45 35.81
CA ASP A 129 -11.48 -5.58 36.72
C ASP A 129 -10.25 -5.87 37.56
N ALA A 130 -9.05 -5.76 36.98
CA ALA A 130 -7.81 -5.89 37.74
C ALA A 130 -7.66 -4.79 38.81
N SER A 131 -8.20 -3.58 38.58
CA SER A 131 -8.15 -2.48 39.55
C SER A 131 -8.96 -2.73 40.83
N LYS A 132 -9.84 -3.73 40.83
CA LYS A 132 -10.64 -4.17 41.99
C LYS A 132 -9.87 -5.13 42.89
N GLU A 133 -8.75 -5.69 42.42
CA GLU A 133 -7.95 -6.64 43.17
C GLU A 133 -6.94 -5.95 44.09
N LYS A 134 -6.72 -6.53 45.28
CA LYS A 134 -5.78 -6.00 46.30
C LYS A 134 -4.40 -6.66 46.25
N ASP A 135 -4.35 -7.94 45.87
CA ASP A 135 -3.11 -8.71 45.75
C ASP A 135 -2.46 -8.48 44.38
N PRO A 136 -1.21 -8.00 44.29
CA PRO A 136 -0.53 -7.76 43.02
C PRO A 136 -0.51 -8.97 42.07
N LEU A 137 -0.44 -10.19 42.62
CA LEU A 137 -0.49 -11.40 41.81
C LEU A 137 -1.88 -11.64 41.23
N GLN A 138 -2.96 -11.38 41.98
CA GLN A 138 -4.32 -11.43 41.43
C GLN A 138 -4.56 -10.33 40.40
N VAL A 139 -4.09 -9.09 40.63
CA VAL A 139 -4.18 -7.99 39.65
C VAL A 139 -3.63 -8.45 38.30
N GLN A 140 -2.40 -9.00 38.30
CA GLN A 140 -1.77 -9.50 37.08
C GLN A 140 -2.56 -10.67 36.48
N LYS A 141 -2.99 -11.64 37.30
CA LYS A 141 -3.72 -12.82 36.84
C LYS A 141 -5.05 -12.48 36.18
N VAL A 142 -5.83 -11.56 36.76
CA VAL A 142 -7.12 -11.11 36.21
C VAL A 142 -6.91 -10.38 34.88
N ALA A 143 -6.00 -9.40 34.85
CA ALA A 143 -5.72 -8.64 33.64
C ALA A 143 -5.24 -9.54 32.49
N THR A 144 -4.21 -10.35 32.75
CA THR A 144 -3.64 -11.26 31.75
C THR A 144 -4.64 -12.34 31.32
N GLY A 145 -5.48 -12.85 32.23
CA GLY A 145 -6.50 -13.84 31.91
C GLY A 145 -7.54 -13.32 30.91
N ILE A 146 -8.03 -12.09 31.10
CA ILE A 146 -8.97 -11.44 30.17
C ILE A 146 -8.29 -11.20 28.82
N VAL A 147 -7.06 -10.66 28.82
CA VAL A 147 -6.29 -10.40 27.60
C VAL A 147 -6.08 -11.67 26.77
N ILE A 148 -5.61 -12.76 27.38
CA ILE A 148 -5.37 -14.02 26.68
C ILE A 148 -6.68 -14.57 26.10
N THR A 149 -7.75 -14.57 26.88
CA THR A 149 -9.06 -15.09 26.45
C THR A 149 -9.60 -14.30 25.26
N SER A 150 -9.53 -12.97 25.33
CA SER A 150 -10.02 -12.07 24.28
C SER A 150 -9.19 -12.15 23.00
N ALA A 151 -7.85 -12.07 23.11
CA ALA A 151 -6.94 -12.21 21.97
C ALA A 151 -7.11 -13.55 21.25
N THR A 152 -7.27 -14.64 22.00
CA THR A 152 -7.54 -15.97 21.44
C THR A 152 -8.87 -16.01 20.69
N ALA A 153 -9.93 -15.43 21.27
CA ALA A 153 -11.23 -15.36 20.61
C ALA A 153 -11.19 -14.54 19.32
N TYR A 154 -10.52 -13.41 19.33
CA TYR A 154 -10.33 -12.57 18.13
C TYR A 154 -9.57 -13.32 17.03
N ALA A 155 -8.45 -13.97 17.36
CA ALA A 155 -7.70 -14.77 16.39
C ALA A 155 -8.55 -15.92 15.82
N ASN A 156 -9.33 -16.61 16.66
CA ASN A 156 -10.24 -17.67 16.22
C ASN A 156 -11.33 -17.16 15.26
N GLN A 157 -11.85 -15.95 15.48
CA GLN A 157 -12.83 -15.33 14.58
C GLN A 157 -12.21 -14.99 13.21
N ILE A 158 -10.96 -14.49 13.19
CA ILE A 158 -10.21 -14.29 11.95
C ILE A 158 -10.00 -15.63 11.21
N ASN A 159 -9.53 -16.66 11.93
CA ASN A 159 -9.29 -17.98 11.34
C ASN A 159 -10.59 -18.62 10.83
N GLN A 160 -11.73 -18.40 11.51
CA GLN A 160 -13.04 -18.84 11.04
C GLN A 160 -13.41 -18.24 9.66
N LEU A 161 -13.10 -16.96 9.43
CA LEU A 161 -13.33 -16.31 8.14
C LEU A 161 -12.41 -16.90 7.06
N ILE A 162 -11.13 -17.10 7.40
CA ILE A 162 -10.10 -17.67 6.50
C ILE A 162 -10.46 -19.11 6.09
N GLU A 163 -10.80 -19.97 7.06
CA GLU A 163 -11.17 -21.38 6.81
C GLU A 163 -12.39 -21.51 5.92
N LYS A 164 -13.28 -20.51 5.92
CA LYS A 164 -14.46 -20.46 5.06
C LYS A 164 -14.17 -19.89 3.66
N GLY A 165 -12.97 -19.38 3.42
CA GLY A 165 -12.51 -18.87 2.13
C GLY A 165 -12.60 -17.36 1.97
N ALA A 166 -12.43 -16.58 3.05
CA ALA A 166 -12.40 -15.13 2.95
C ALA A 166 -11.28 -14.64 2.01
N GLY A 167 -11.58 -13.65 1.16
CA GLY A 167 -10.63 -13.12 0.18
C GLY A 167 -9.41 -12.46 0.80
N LEU A 168 -9.64 -11.37 1.55
CA LEU A 168 -8.60 -10.66 2.32
C LEU A 168 -9.15 -10.29 3.70
N VAL A 169 -8.39 -10.58 4.75
CA VAL A 169 -8.70 -10.08 6.11
C VAL A 169 -7.74 -8.96 6.47
N ILE A 170 -8.28 -7.77 6.75
CA ILE A 170 -7.55 -6.64 7.33
C ILE A 170 -7.74 -6.70 8.84
N ALA A 171 -6.66 -6.94 9.57
CA ALA A 171 -6.66 -7.09 11.02
C ALA A 171 -5.68 -6.08 11.66
N PRO A 172 -6.11 -4.86 11.99
CA PRO A 172 -5.23 -3.86 12.60
C PRO A 172 -4.88 -4.19 14.06
N THR A 173 -3.72 -3.73 14.55
CA THR A 173 -3.28 -3.98 15.94
C THR A 173 -4.14 -3.15 16.88
N VAL A 174 -4.36 -3.64 18.09
CA VAL A 174 -4.99 -2.83 19.12
C VAL A 174 -4.03 -1.72 19.53
N PRO A 175 -4.44 -0.44 19.50
CA PRO A 175 -3.59 0.66 19.94
C PRO A 175 -3.36 0.63 21.46
N ASP A 176 -2.20 1.11 21.91
CA ASP A 176 -1.83 1.20 23.32
C ASP A 176 -2.82 2.09 24.10
N VAL A 177 -3.67 1.42 24.88
CA VAL A 177 -4.71 2.07 25.68
C VAL A 177 -4.15 2.98 26.77
N SER A 178 -2.89 2.77 27.19
CA SER A 178 -2.21 3.61 28.20
C SER A 178 -1.94 5.03 27.68
N THR A 179 -1.88 5.20 26.36
CA THR A 179 -1.66 6.50 25.71
C THR A 179 -2.94 7.32 25.53
N THR A 180 -4.10 6.78 25.91
CA THR A 180 -5.37 7.50 25.76
C THR A 180 -5.60 8.50 26.90
N PRO A 181 -6.31 9.62 26.66
CA PRO A 181 -6.73 10.51 27.74
C PRO A 181 -7.53 9.77 28.82
N ARG A 182 -8.36 8.79 28.43
CA ARG A 182 -9.16 7.93 29.31
C ARG A 182 -8.32 7.25 30.38
N PHE A 183 -7.11 6.80 30.03
CA PHE A 183 -6.22 6.15 30.97
C PHE A 183 -5.82 7.09 32.11
N LEU A 184 -5.38 8.30 31.76
CA LEU A 184 -5.08 9.35 32.74
C LEU A 184 -6.33 9.69 33.58
N GLU A 185 -7.47 9.93 32.94
CA GLU A 185 -8.71 10.27 33.64
C GLU A 185 -9.15 9.17 34.62
N THR A 186 -8.98 7.89 34.24
CA THR A 186 -9.32 6.75 35.09
C THR A 186 -8.46 6.73 36.35
N LEU A 187 -7.14 6.91 36.22
CA LEU A 187 -6.24 6.97 37.37
C LEU A 187 -6.54 8.17 38.27
N LEU A 188 -6.83 9.33 37.68
CA LEU A 188 -7.20 10.52 38.43
C LEU A 188 -8.52 10.34 39.18
N ARG A 189 -9.53 9.75 38.53
CA ARG A 189 -10.80 9.40 39.16
C ARG A 189 -10.58 8.51 40.40
N GLN A 190 -9.75 7.46 40.27
CA GLN A 190 -9.43 6.58 41.40
C GLN A 190 -8.69 7.30 42.53
N ALA A 191 -7.75 8.20 42.20
CA ALA A 191 -7.06 9.00 43.20
C ALA A 191 -8.02 9.95 43.95
N ILE A 192 -8.95 10.60 43.24
CA ILE A 192 -9.94 11.50 43.83
C ILE A 192 -10.92 10.73 44.74
N ILE A 193 -11.39 9.55 44.30
CA ILE A 193 -12.25 8.69 45.11
C ILE A 193 -11.56 8.29 46.41
N ARG A 194 -10.31 7.81 46.34
CA ARG A 194 -9.52 7.43 47.52
C ARG A 194 -9.38 8.59 48.48
N GLN A 195 -8.99 9.76 47.99
CA GLN A 195 -8.86 10.96 48.83
C GLN A 195 -10.18 11.36 49.49
N ALA A 196 -11.29 11.33 48.74
CA ALA A 196 -12.61 11.65 49.27
C ALA A 196 -13.05 10.67 50.37
N LEU A 197 -12.76 9.38 50.22
CA LEU A 197 -13.05 8.37 51.24
C LEU A 197 -12.14 8.49 52.47
N GLU A 198 -10.83 8.71 52.27
CA GLU A 198 -9.85 8.90 53.34
C GLU A 198 -10.21 10.11 54.23
N SER A 199 -10.65 11.22 53.63
CA SER A 199 -11.14 12.40 54.37
C SER A 199 -12.37 12.11 55.27
N LYS A 200 -13.10 11.02 55.00
CA LYS A 200 -14.21 10.53 55.83
C LYS A 200 -13.79 9.42 56.79
N GLY A 201 -12.50 9.11 56.87
CA GLY A 201 -11.95 8.01 57.68
C GLY A 201 -12.19 6.61 57.07
N ILE A 202 -12.64 6.52 55.82
CA ILE A 202 -12.91 5.26 55.13
C ILE A 202 -11.66 4.86 54.34
N LYS A 203 -11.05 3.73 54.73
CA LYS A 203 -9.82 3.23 54.10
C LYS A 203 -10.05 2.31 52.90
N ASP A 204 -11.26 1.77 52.74
CA ASP A 204 -11.58 0.81 51.68
C ASP A 204 -12.24 1.51 50.47
N PRO A 205 -11.56 1.62 49.32
CA PRO A 205 -12.09 2.31 48.15
C PRO A 205 -13.31 1.62 47.52
N GLU A 206 -13.51 0.32 47.75
CA GLU A 206 -14.65 -0.47 47.24
C GLU A 206 -15.99 -0.03 47.87
N VAL A 207 -15.95 0.70 48.98
CA VAL A 207 -17.15 1.26 49.61
C VAL A 207 -17.81 2.32 48.72
N TYR A 208 -17.07 2.91 47.77
CA TYR A 208 -17.58 3.95 46.88
C TYR A 208 -18.88 3.56 46.16
N ASP A 209 -18.94 2.34 45.61
CA ASP A 209 -20.11 1.88 44.86
C ASP A 209 -21.34 1.64 45.75
N ASN A 210 -21.11 1.45 47.06
CA ASN A 210 -22.14 1.24 48.07
C ASN A 210 -22.47 2.52 48.85
N LEU A 211 -21.89 3.67 48.51
CA LEU A 211 -22.22 4.94 49.16
C LEU A 211 -23.66 5.39 48.85
N PRO A 212 -24.32 6.09 49.79
CA PRO A 212 -25.57 6.79 49.53
C PRO A 212 -25.48 7.70 48.30
N ALA A 213 -26.57 7.79 47.52
CA ALA A 213 -26.60 8.49 46.23
C ALA A 213 -26.21 9.97 46.32
N ASP A 214 -26.60 10.65 47.40
CA ASP A 214 -26.23 12.03 47.71
C ASP A 214 -24.71 12.19 47.92
N GLN A 215 -24.09 11.27 48.66
CA GLN A 215 -22.65 11.28 48.90
C GLN A 215 -21.87 10.94 47.63
N LYS A 216 -22.36 9.99 46.83
CA LYS A 216 -21.78 9.63 45.53
C LYS A 216 -21.83 10.83 44.58
N LYS A 217 -22.96 11.55 44.54
CA LYS A 217 -23.16 12.74 43.71
C LYS A 217 -22.14 13.85 44.00
N THR A 218 -21.86 14.14 45.28
CA THR A 218 -20.84 15.15 45.64
C THR A 218 -19.44 14.74 45.17
N ILE A 219 -19.07 13.47 45.30
CA ILE A 219 -17.77 12.95 44.84
C ILE A 219 -17.69 12.99 43.31
N GLU A 220 -18.74 12.56 42.60
CA GLU A 220 -18.82 12.63 41.13
C GLU A 220 -18.71 14.06 40.61
N GLN A 221 -19.34 15.03 41.29
CA GLN A 221 -19.21 16.43 40.91
C GLN A 221 -17.75 16.90 41.04
N LYS A 222 -17.07 16.56 42.15
CA LYS A 222 -15.64 16.87 42.34
C LYS A 222 -14.76 16.20 41.28
N ILE A 223 -15.07 14.95 40.92
CA ILE A 223 -14.38 14.24 39.84
C ILE A 223 -14.54 15.00 38.53
N ASN A 224 -15.77 15.29 38.11
CA ASN A 224 -16.05 15.97 36.84
C ASN A 224 -15.41 17.36 36.78
N ASP A 225 -15.50 18.15 37.86
CA ASP A 225 -14.87 19.48 37.93
C ASP A 225 -13.34 19.38 37.82
N THR A 226 -12.75 18.37 38.44
CA THR A 226 -11.29 18.13 38.37
C THR A 226 -10.88 17.67 36.97
N LEU A 227 -11.57 16.68 36.40
CA LEU A 227 -11.29 16.19 35.05
C LEU A 227 -11.48 17.27 33.99
N LYS A 228 -12.49 18.14 34.14
CA LYS A 228 -12.66 19.31 33.29
C LYS A 228 -11.47 20.27 33.39
N SER A 229 -11.05 20.59 34.61
CA SER A 229 -9.86 21.44 34.83
C SER A 229 -8.57 20.82 34.25
N VAL A 230 -8.45 19.49 34.31
CA VAL A 230 -7.31 18.75 33.76
C VAL A 230 -7.33 18.79 32.24
N ARG A 231 -8.47 18.46 31.62
CA ARG A 231 -8.68 18.56 30.17
C ARG A 231 -8.34 19.97 29.68
N ASP A 232 -8.91 21.01 30.30
CA ASP A 232 -8.70 22.39 29.87
C ASP A 232 -7.22 22.81 30.04
N GLY A 233 -6.57 22.36 31.12
CA GLY A 233 -5.14 22.57 31.34
C GLY A 233 -4.25 21.87 30.32
N ILE A 234 -4.57 20.64 29.92
CA ILE A 234 -3.84 19.90 28.87
C ILE A 234 -4.10 20.52 27.50
N ASN A 235 -5.36 20.86 27.19
CA ASN A 235 -5.77 21.44 25.92
C ASN A 235 -5.11 22.80 25.68
N ALA A 236 -4.72 23.54 26.72
CA ALA A 236 -4.04 24.83 26.60
C ALA A 236 -2.67 24.74 25.89
N TYR A 237 -2.00 23.59 25.89
CA TYR A 237 -0.64 23.43 25.37
C TYR A 237 -0.56 22.46 24.19
N PRO A 238 0.42 22.62 23.28
CA PRO A 238 0.72 21.61 22.28
C PRO A 238 1.53 20.45 22.90
N THR A 239 1.53 19.29 22.23
CA THR A 239 2.42 18.15 22.54
C THR A 239 3.33 17.89 21.33
N PRO A 240 4.38 18.69 21.06
CA PRO A 240 5.17 18.56 19.83
C PRO A 240 6.00 17.27 19.74
N ASN A 241 6.17 16.53 20.85
CA ASN A 241 6.81 15.23 20.92
C ASN A 241 6.48 14.52 22.26
N SER A 242 7.01 13.31 22.45
CA SER A 242 6.81 12.49 23.65
C SER A 242 7.32 13.14 24.94
N ASP A 243 8.38 13.94 24.90
CA ASP A 243 8.94 14.58 26.11
C ASP A 243 8.03 15.68 26.62
N TYR A 244 7.52 16.55 25.74
CA TYR A 244 6.54 17.56 26.11
C TYR A 244 5.25 16.93 26.62
N ARG A 245 4.79 15.85 25.98
CA ARG A 245 3.63 15.09 26.45
C ARG A 245 3.84 14.58 27.89
N ARG A 246 5.01 14.03 28.19
CA ARG A 246 5.37 13.56 29.54
C ARG A 246 5.39 14.70 30.56
N GLN A 247 6.00 15.83 30.22
CA GLN A 247 6.02 17.03 31.09
C GLN A 247 4.60 17.56 31.37
N LEU A 248 3.71 17.50 30.39
CA LEU A 248 2.29 17.86 30.56
C LEU A 248 1.57 16.96 31.55
N ILE A 249 1.84 15.65 31.52
CA ILE A 249 1.32 14.70 32.50
C ILE A 249 1.88 15.01 33.89
N GLU A 250 3.20 15.11 34.03
CA GLU A 250 3.89 15.42 35.30
C GLU A 250 3.34 16.71 35.93
N GLY A 251 3.27 17.79 35.14
CA GLY A 251 2.74 19.08 35.59
C GLY A 251 1.25 19.02 35.96
N THR A 252 0.46 18.20 35.27
CA THR A 252 -0.95 17.96 35.60
C THR A 252 -1.08 17.25 36.95
N LEU A 253 -0.34 16.16 37.15
CA LEU A 253 -0.35 15.41 38.41
C LEU A 253 0.09 16.30 39.59
N LYS A 254 1.14 17.11 39.39
CA LYS A 254 1.62 18.06 40.40
C LYS A 254 0.55 19.07 40.81
N LYS A 255 -0.10 19.72 39.84
CA LYS A 255 -1.18 20.69 40.11
C LYS A 255 -2.37 20.07 40.85
N ILE A 256 -2.72 18.82 40.54
CA ILE A 256 -3.81 18.12 41.22
C ILE A 256 -3.45 17.91 42.69
N ILE A 257 -2.23 17.44 42.97
CA ILE A 257 -1.76 17.27 44.35
C ILE A 257 -1.76 18.61 45.08
N GLU A 258 -1.14 19.65 44.51
CA GLU A 258 -1.08 21.00 45.09
C GLU A 258 -2.48 21.57 45.41
N LYS A 259 -3.46 21.44 44.50
CA LYS A 259 -4.84 21.93 44.72
C LYS A 259 -5.59 21.13 45.78
N SER A 260 -5.18 19.89 46.03
CA SER A 260 -5.85 18.98 46.95
C SER A 260 -5.20 18.93 48.34
N SER A 261 -4.01 19.50 48.49
CA SER A 261 -3.26 19.57 49.73
C SER A 261 -3.87 20.60 50.69
N SER A 262 -3.72 20.37 52.00
CA SER A 262 -4.19 21.32 53.01
C SER A 262 -3.13 22.37 53.33
N ASP A 263 -3.53 23.56 53.77
CA ASP A 263 -2.62 24.65 54.18
C ASP A 263 -1.65 24.26 55.33
N LYS A 264 -1.90 23.13 55.99
CA LYS A 264 -1.06 22.59 57.08
C LYS A 264 0.04 21.64 56.61
N GLU A 265 0.01 21.20 55.35
CA GLU A 265 0.99 20.24 54.82
C GLU A 265 2.27 20.96 54.38
N THR A 266 3.43 20.37 54.68
CA THR A 266 4.72 20.94 54.28
C THR A 266 4.98 20.71 52.79
N LYS A 267 5.91 21.48 52.21
CA LYS A 267 6.32 21.29 50.81
C LYS A 267 6.83 19.87 50.56
N GLU A 268 7.54 19.29 51.52
CA GLU A 268 8.07 17.94 51.46
C GLU A 268 6.95 16.89 51.47
N GLU A 269 5.89 17.09 52.24
CA GLU A 269 4.72 16.20 52.27
C GLU A 269 3.94 16.24 50.95
N ILE A 270 3.78 17.43 50.37
CA ILE A 270 3.15 17.63 49.06
C ILE A 270 3.98 16.96 47.97
N GLU A 271 5.30 17.14 47.97
CA GLU A 271 6.20 16.52 47.00
C GLU A 271 6.20 14.98 47.12
N ALA A 272 6.19 14.44 48.34
CA ALA A 272 6.11 13.00 48.55
C ALA A 272 4.80 12.38 48.02
N LYS A 273 3.66 13.09 48.14
CA LYS A 273 2.40 12.67 47.53
C LYS A 273 2.46 12.71 46.00
N TYR A 274 3.07 13.75 45.44
CA TYR A 274 3.28 13.88 44.01
C TYR A 274 4.13 12.72 43.45
N GLU A 275 5.29 12.46 44.05
CA GLU A 275 6.17 11.37 43.63
C GLU A 275 5.48 10.00 43.71
N LYS A 276 4.68 9.77 44.77
CA LYS A 276 3.89 8.55 44.89
C LYS A 276 2.83 8.41 43.78
N LEU A 277 2.14 9.50 43.44
CA LEU A 277 1.14 9.50 42.36
C LEU A 277 1.79 9.30 40.98
N LEU A 278 2.91 9.98 40.74
CA LEU A 278 3.68 9.84 39.50
C LEU A 278 4.22 8.40 39.34
N ALA A 279 4.78 7.81 40.39
CA ALA A 279 5.23 6.43 40.37
C ALA A 279 4.08 5.45 40.10
N ALA A 280 2.91 5.67 40.71
CA ALA A 280 1.72 4.86 40.46
C ALA A 280 1.22 5.01 39.01
N TYR A 281 1.22 6.23 38.46
CA TYR A 281 0.87 6.49 37.06
C TYR A 281 1.82 5.77 36.10
N ASN A 282 3.14 5.94 36.29
CA ASN A 282 4.15 5.34 35.43
C ASN A 282 4.04 3.81 35.44
N LYS A 283 3.89 3.20 36.63
CA LYS A 283 3.74 1.75 36.76
C LYS A 283 2.47 1.24 36.07
N ALA A 284 1.33 1.91 36.29
CA ALA A 284 0.08 1.52 35.68
C ALA A 284 0.14 1.68 34.14
N SER A 285 0.78 2.74 33.65
CA SER A 285 0.94 3.00 32.22
C SER A 285 1.81 1.91 31.57
N GLU A 286 2.92 1.55 32.21
CA GLU A 286 3.80 0.48 31.76
C GLU A 286 3.08 -0.88 31.72
N ASP A 287 2.32 -1.21 32.75
CA ASP A 287 1.56 -2.47 32.81
C ASP A 287 0.47 -2.53 31.74
N ALA A 288 -0.25 -1.43 31.53
CA ALA A 288 -1.29 -1.33 30.48
C ALA A 288 -0.69 -1.44 29.07
N SER A 289 0.47 -0.83 28.84
CA SER A 289 1.21 -0.95 27.58
C SER A 289 1.64 -2.41 27.33
N LYS A 290 2.23 -3.08 28.33
CA LYS A 290 2.59 -4.50 28.27
C LYS A 290 1.41 -5.43 28.00
N LEU A 291 0.23 -5.13 28.54
CA LEU A 291 -0.99 -5.90 28.25
C LEU A 291 -1.44 -5.72 26.79
N THR A 292 -1.29 -4.52 26.24
CA THR A 292 -1.55 -4.27 24.81
C THR A 292 -0.58 -5.05 23.93
N ASP A 293 0.71 -5.03 24.26
CA ASP A 293 1.74 -5.79 23.53
C ASP A 293 1.45 -7.29 23.59
N LEU A 294 1.16 -7.83 24.78
CA LEU A 294 0.78 -9.23 24.94
C LEU A 294 -0.44 -9.60 24.08
N TYR A 295 -1.47 -8.74 24.04
CA TYR A 295 -2.65 -8.95 23.21
C TYR A 295 -2.26 -9.07 21.73
N ASN A 296 -1.51 -8.08 21.22
CA ASN A 296 -1.11 -8.05 19.81
C ASN A 296 -0.19 -9.21 19.44
N GLU A 297 0.80 -9.53 20.27
CA GLU A 297 1.74 -10.65 20.03
C GLU A 297 1.02 -12.01 19.98
N LEU A 298 0.03 -12.22 20.86
CA LEU A 298 -0.74 -13.45 20.90
C LEU A 298 -1.65 -13.57 19.66
N VAL A 299 -2.31 -12.49 19.26
CA VAL A 299 -3.09 -12.47 18.01
C VAL A 299 -2.19 -12.80 16.82
N ASP A 300 -1.04 -12.12 16.69
CA ASP A 300 -0.09 -12.32 15.60
C ASP A 300 0.39 -13.77 15.52
N LYS A 301 0.69 -14.38 16.68
CA LYS A 301 1.05 -15.79 16.75
C LYS A 301 -0.07 -16.68 16.21
N LEU A 302 -1.29 -16.52 16.72
CA LEU A 302 -2.40 -17.43 16.41
C LEU A 302 -2.93 -17.31 14.98
N ILE A 303 -2.91 -16.10 14.39
CA ILE A 303 -3.39 -15.93 13.00
C ILE A 303 -2.31 -16.27 11.97
N SER A 304 -1.02 -16.24 12.34
CA SER A 304 0.08 -16.64 11.44
C SER A 304 0.25 -18.16 11.33
N GLU A 305 -0.33 -18.92 12.24
CA GLU A 305 -0.43 -20.38 12.13
C GLU A 305 -1.38 -20.82 11.01
N GLY A 306 -2.32 -19.95 10.60
CA GLY A 306 -3.20 -20.16 9.45
C GLY A 306 -2.59 -19.65 8.14
N ASN A 307 -2.82 -20.38 7.03
CA ASN A 307 -2.42 -19.94 5.69
C ASN A 307 -3.40 -18.92 5.08
N GLY A 308 -3.75 -17.88 5.85
CA GLY A 308 -4.70 -16.86 5.44
C GLY A 308 -4.08 -15.71 4.66
N ASN A 309 -4.88 -15.08 3.80
CA ASN A 309 -4.53 -13.81 3.16
C ASN A 309 -4.81 -12.65 4.13
N ILE A 310 -3.81 -12.23 4.92
CA ILE A 310 -4.00 -11.31 6.06
C ILE A 310 -3.12 -10.07 5.94
N LEU A 311 -3.76 -8.91 5.86
CA LEU A 311 -3.11 -7.61 6.02
C LEU A 311 -3.17 -7.20 7.49
N ARG A 312 -2.04 -7.36 8.17
CA ARG A 312 -1.87 -6.97 9.58
C ARG A 312 -1.24 -5.57 9.68
N ALA A 313 -2.06 -4.55 9.90
CA ALA A 313 -1.59 -3.17 10.02
C ALA A 313 -1.14 -2.86 11.47
N ASP A 314 0.08 -2.32 11.65
CA ASP A 314 0.66 -1.97 12.96
C ASP A 314 0.22 -0.56 13.39
N ILE A 315 -1.07 -0.42 13.67
CA ILE A 315 -1.69 0.81 14.20
C ILE A 315 -1.11 1.19 15.56
N ASN A 316 -0.69 0.23 16.38
CA ASN A 316 -0.08 0.48 17.68
C ASN A 316 1.25 1.20 17.49
N GLY A 317 2.12 0.64 16.65
CA GLY A 317 3.36 1.29 16.26
C GLY A 317 3.15 2.65 15.60
N LEU A 318 2.13 2.79 14.73
CA LEU A 318 1.80 4.07 14.09
C LEU A 318 1.37 5.12 15.13
N LEU A 319 0.57 4.73 16.13
CA LEU A 319 0.16 5.63 17.21
C LEU A 319 1.38 6.16 17.97
N HIS A 320 2.34 5.29 18.29
CA HIS A 320 3.58 5.73 18.93
C HIS A 320 4.42 6.65 18.03
N GLU A 321 4.48 6.41 16.71
CA GLU A 321 5.14 7.30 15.76
C GLU A 321 4.47 8.69 15.71
N VAL A 322 3.14 8.72 15.68
CA VAL A 322 2.36 9.97 15.71
C VAL A 322 2.57 10.72 17.02
N ILE A 323 2.57 10.04 18.17
CA ILE A 323 2.83 10.69 19.47
C ILE A 323 4.26 11.24 19.55
N ALA A 324 5.23 10.53 18.97
CA ALA A 324 6.63 10.95 18.98
C ALA A 324 6.89 12.19 18.12
N ASN A 325 6.17 12.36 17.01
CA ASN A 325 6.32 13.49 16.11
C ASN A 325 4.98 13.92 15.47
N PRO A 326 4.02 14.50 16.23
CA PRO A 326 2.66 14.70 15.75
C PRO A 326 2.53 15.86 14.74
N LEU A 327 3.39 16.88 14.83
CA LEU A 327 3.29 18.08 14.02
C LEU A 327 3.40 17.79 12.52
N ILE A 328 4.23 16.83 12.11
CA ILE A 328 4.37 16.47 10.68
C ILE A 328 3.09 15.89 10.09
N TYR A 329 2.21 15.32 10.92
CA TYR A 329 0.92 14.76 10.48
C TYR A 329 -0.21 15.80 10.50
N GLY A 330 0.06 17.02 10.98
CA GLY A 330 -0.94 18.06 11.22
C GLY A 330 -1.54 18.02 12.63
N ILE A 331 -1.03 17.19 13.55
CA ILE A 331 -1.57 17.06 14.91
C ILE A 331 -0.78 17.94 15.88
N GLN A 332 -1.47 18.74 16.69
CA GLN A 332 -0.85 19.69 17.63
C GLN A 332 -0.93 19.22 19.09
N ASN A 333 -1.95 18.46 19.46
CA ASN A 333 -2.10 17.92 20.81
C ASN A 333 -2.56 16.45 20.76
N THR A 334 -1.81 15.59 21.42
CA THR A 334 -2.03 14.14 21.43
C THR A 334 -2.62 13.63 22.74
N LEU A 335 -2.69 14.43 23.80
CA LEU A 335 -3.08 14.00 25.16
C LEU A 335 -4.45 14.54 25.58
N GLY A 336 -4.80 15.73 25.10
CA GLY A 336 -6.10 16.36 25.27
C GLY A 336 -7.08 15.92 24.19
N TYR A 337 -8.28 16.49 24.22
CA TYR A 337 -9.35 16.16 23.28
C TYR A 337 -10.35 17.31 23.08
N SER A 338 -11.00 17.30 21.92
CA SER A 338 -11.79 18.44 21.43
C SER A 338 -13.21 18.54 22.01
N CYS A 339 -13.87 17.40 22.26
CA CYS A 339 -15.21 17.35 22.84
C CYS A 339 -15.24 17.81 24.29
N GLU A 340 -16.40 18.31 24.75
CA GLU A 340 -16.61 18.68 26.15
C GLU A 340 -16.33 17.50 27.09
N GLN A 341 -15.79 17.76 28.28
CA GLN A 341 -15.51 16.72 29.27
C GLN A 341 -16.78 15.93 29.61
N GLY A 342 -16.70 14.60 29.56
CA GLY A 342 -17.83 13.71 29.81
C GLY A 342 -18.80 13.53 28.63
N LYS A 343 -18.61 14.27 27.53
CA LYS A 343 -19.38 14.10 26.29
C LYS A 343 -18.67 13.12 25.36
N SER A 344 -19.35 12.03 24.99
CA SER A 344 -18.79 11.06 24.06
C SER A 344 -18.79 11.58 22.63
N ALA A 345 -17.82 11.13 21.83
CA ALA A 345 -17.58 11.57 20.47
C ALA A 345 -18.79 11.36 19.54
N ASP A 346 -19.61 10.32 19.77
CA ASP A 346 -20.82 10.04 18.99
C ASP A 346 -21.91 11.12 19.07
N LYS A 347 -21.87 11.93 20.13
CA LYS A 347 -22.80 13.04 20.38
C LYS A 347 -22.15 14.41 20.24
N CYS A 348 -20.88 14.44 19.91
CA CYS A 348 -20.06 15.64 19.90
C CYS A 348 -20.07 16.31 18.53
N SER A 349 -20.34 17.61 18.51
CA SER A 349 -20.22 18.44 17.32
C SER A 349 -19.27 19.59 17.56
N SER A 350 -18.56 19.99 16.52
CA SER A 350 -17.77 21.21 16.53
C SER A 350 -18.64 22.46 16.79
N ASN A 351 -19.96 22.41 16.63
CA ASN A 351 -20.85 23.53 16.96
C ASN A 351 -21.26 23.61 18.43
N ASP A 352 -20.87 22.65 19.26
CA ASP A 352 -21.18 22.67 20.70
C ASP A 352 -20.43 23.81 21.41
N SER A 353 -21.07 24.47 22.37
CA SER A 353 -20.45 25.56 23.15
C SER A 353 -19.23 25.14 23.97
N GLY A 354 -19.16 23.85 24.36
CA GLY A 354 -18.04 23.26 25.09
C GLY A 354 -16.93 22.68 24.22
N PHE A 355 -17.04 22.80 22.89
CA PHE A 355 -16.07 22.24 21.95
C PHE A 355 -14.81 23.10 21.84
N THR A 356 -13.65 22.46 21.83
CA THR A 356 -12.33 23.12 21.77
C THR A 356 -11.75 23.02 20.36
N LYS A 357 -11.55 24.17 19.68
CA LYS A 357 -11.10 24.29 18.27
C LYS A 357 -9.71 24.89 18.09
N ASP A 358 -9.06 25.32 19.17
CA ASP A 358 -7.82 26.11 19.09
C ASP A 358 -6.61 25.30 18.64
N LYS A 359 -6.71 23.97 18.65
CA LYS A 359 -5.69 23.03 18.20
C LYS A 359 -6.31 21.88 17.43
N GLU A 360 -5.51 21.27 16.57
CA GLU A 360 -5.82 19.98 15.98
C GLU A 360 -5.44 18.86 16.97
N PHE A 361 -6.45 18.16 17.50
CA PHE A 361 -6.27 17.10 18.48
C PHE A 361 -6.18 15.73 17.82
N LEU A 362 -5.43 14.80 18.43
CA LEU A 362 -5.47 13.39 18.05
C LEU A 362 -6.81 12.73 18.44
N PHE A 363 -7.39 13.17 19.56
CA PHE A 363 -8.59 12.57 20.15
C PHE A 363 -9.81 13.51 20.10
N SER A 364 -10.96 12.94 19.75
CA SER A 364 -12.27 13.60 19.78
C SER A 364 -12.78 13.69 21.21
N ASP A 365 -12.96 12.56 21.87
CA ASP A 365 -13.25 12.46 23.30
C ASP A 365 -12.04 11.87 24.04
N HIS A 366 -12.22 11.39 25.27
CA HIS A 366 -11.10 10.83 26.03
C HIS A 366 -10.55 9.50 25.45
N PHE A 367 -11.12 8.92 24.39
CA PHE A 367 -10.74 7.59 23.90
C PHE A 367 -10.65 7.48 22.38
N HIS A 368 -11.53 8.13 21.64
CA HIS A 368 -11.68 7.96 20.20
C HIS A 368 -10.91 9.01 19.40
N PRO A 369 -10.37 8.66 18.23
CA PRO A 369 -9.62 9.59 17.40
C PRO A 369 -10.52 10.64 16.74
N THR A 370 -9.91 11.78 16.39
CA THR A 370 -10.53 12.81 15.55
C THR A 370 -10.72 12.35 14.10
N PRO A 371 -11.48 13.10 13.28
CA PRO A 371 -11.55 12.83 11.84
C PRO A 371 -10.18 12.79 11.16
N LEU A 372 -9.22 13.61 11.60
CA LEU A 372 -7.84 13.54 11.11
C LEU A 372 -7.16 12.23 11.50
N GLY A 373 -7.34 11.76 12.74
CA GLY A 373 -6.86 10.45 13.19
C GLY A 373 -7.42 9.31 12.33
N HIS A 374 -8.73 9.32 12.05
CA HIS A 374 -9.36 8.34 11.14
C HIS A 374 -8.80 8.40 9.71
N LYS A 375 -8.55 9.60 9.19
CA LYS A 375 -7.92 9.79 7.87
C LYS A 375 -6.51 9.21 7.82
N ILE A 376 -5.68 9.48 8.83
CA ILE A 376 -4.31 8.94 8.92
C ILE A 376 -4.34 7.41 8.97
N MET A 377 -5.21 6.81 9.78
CA MET A 377 -5.35 5.35 9.85
C MET A 377 -5.81 4.74 8.52
N GLY A 378 -6.77 5.37 7.85
CA GLY A 378 -7.25 4.95 6.53
C GLY A 378 -6.15 5.02 5.47
N GLN A 379 -5.44 6.14 5.39
CA GLN A 379 -4.30 6.33 4.49
C GLN A 379 -3.18 5.32 4.75
N TYR A 380 -2.88 5.03 6.01
CA TYR A 380 -1.90 4.03 6.39
C TYR A 380 -2.27 2.63 5.88
N ILE A 381 -3.48 2.15 6.16
CA ILE A 381 -3.92 0.82 5.71
C ILE A 381 -3.98 0.73 4.18
N ILE A 382 -4.48 1.78 3.51
CA ILE A 382 -4.49 1.87 2.03
C ILE A 382 -3.06 1.81 1.47
N SER A 383 -2.10 2.48 2.11
CA SER A 383 -0.70 2.47 1.67
C SER A 383 -0.07 1.08 1.71
N ILE A 384 -0.45 0.27 2.70
CA ILE A 384 -0.01 -1.13 2.81
C ILE A 384 -0.69 -1.94 1.71
N TYR A 385 -2.01 -1.86 1.61
CA TYR A 385 -2.82 -2.60 0.64
C TYR A 385 -2.34 -2.42 -0.81
N ASN A 386 -2.01 -1.18 -1.19
CA ASN A 386 -1.57 -0.85 -2.55
C ASN A 386 -0.14 -1.23 -2.88
N ALA A 387 0.73 -1.34 -1.88
CA ALA A 387 2.17 -1.43 -2.13
C ALA A 387 2.54 -2.61 -3.04
N PRO A 388 1.98 -3.83 -2.88
CA PRO A 388 2.27 -4.91 -3.81
C PRO A 388 1.85 -4.57 -5.26
N SER A 389 0.73 -3.89 -5.47
CA SER A 389 0.32 -3.48 -6.82
C SER A 389 1.25 -2.43 -7.45
N GLN A 390 1.83 -1.55 -6.65
CA GLN A 390 2.84 -0.60 -7.12
C GLN A 390 4.13 -1.34 -7.50
N VAL A 391 4.59 -2.25 -6.66
CA VAL A 391 5.82 -3.03 -6.88
C VAL A 391 5.69 -3.99 -8.07
N MET A 392 4.51 -4.57 -8.31
CA MET A 392 4.23 -5.43 -9.47
C MET A 392 4.51 -4.77 -10.83
N THR A 393 4.55 -3.43 -10.89
CA THR A 393 4.93 -2.70 -12.12
C THR A 393 6.37 -3.02 -12.56
N LEU A 394 7.24 -3.49 -11.65
CA LEU A 394 8.61 -3.90 -11.98
C LEU A 394 8.66 -5.07 -12.97
N THR A 395 7.64 -5.92 -13.03
CA THR A 395 7.54 -6.96 -14.07
C THR A 395 7.53 -6.38 -15.49
N GLN A 396 6.83 -5.26 -15.70
CA GLN A 396 6.79 -4.56 -16.98
C GLN A 396 8.10 -3.81 -17.25
N VAL A 397 8.66 -3.18 -16.22
CA VAL A 397 9.94 -2.49 -16.30
C VAL A 397 11.07 -3.45 -16.68
N ASN A 398 11.11 -4.65 -16.11
CA ASN A 398 12.14 -5.66 -16.40
C ASN A 398 12.10 -6.10 -17.87
N ARG A 399 10.92 -6.09 -18.51
CA ARG A 399 10.73 -6.43 -19.93
C ARG A 399 11.16 -5.31 -20.88
N ALA A 400 11.15 -4.07 -20.43
CA ALA A 400 11.41 -2.90 -21.27
C ALA A 400 12.82 -2.94 -21.87
N SER A 401 13.84 -3.36 -21.10
CA SER A 401 15.23 -3.40 -21.57
C SER A 401 15.42 -4.34 -22.77
N VAL A 402 14.78 -5.53 -22.73
CA VAL A 402 14.83 -6.49 -23.84
C VAL A 402 14.08 -5.95 -25.04
N LYS A 403 12.86 -5.41 -24.85
CA LYS A 403 12.07 -4.83 -25.95
C LYS A 403 12.83 -3.71 -26.67
N SER A 404 13.48 -2.83 -25.93
CA SER A 404 14.27 -1.73 -26.52
C SER A 404 15.52 -2.24 -27.24
N SER A 405 16.21 -3.24 -26.69
CA SER A 405 17.33 -3.91 -27.36
C SER A 405 16.90 -4.54 -28.69
N LEU A 406 15.79 -5.30 -28.70
CA LEU A 406 15.28 -5.98 -29.89
C LEU A 406 14.75 -5.00 -30.96
N SER A 407 14.30 -3.80 -30.58
CA SER A 407 13.93 -2.74 -31.54
C SER A 407 15.14 -2.22 -32.33
N SER A 408 16.33 -2.17 -31.73
CA SER A 408 17.57 -1.87 -32.46
C SER A 408 17.93 -3.01 -33.41
N LEU A 409 17.78 -4.26 -32.97
CA LEU A 409 18.00 -5.43 -33.81
C LEU A 409 17.05 -5.47 -35.01
N ASP A 410 15.76 -5.17 -34.82
CA ASP A 410 14.77 -5.17 -35.89
C ASP A 410 15.10 -4.13 -36.97
N GLY A 411 15.57 -2.95 -36.56
CA GLY A 411 16.06 -1.92 -37.49
C GLY A 411 17.27 -2.39 -38.29
N HIS A 412 18.23 -3.04 -37.63
CA HIS A 412 19.42 -3.59 -38.27
C HIS A 412 19.10 -4.74 -39.24
N LEU A 413 18.33 -5.74 -38.80
CA LEU A 413 17.89 -6.84 -39.66
C LEU A 413 17.09 -6.33 -40.84
N GLN A 414 16.25 -5.30 -40.63
CA GLN A 414 15.52 -4.68 -41.72
C GLN A 414 16.43 -3.99 -42.74
N GLN A 415 17.50 -3.35 -42.28
CA GLN A 415 18.50 -2.77 -43.17
C GLN A 415 19.19 -3.86 -44.02
N LEU A 416 19.52 -5.00 -43.41
CA LEU A 416 20.17 -6.12 -44.10
C LEU A 416 19.29 -6.78 -45.17
N ARG A 417 17.96 -6.77 -45.03
CA ARG A 417 17.04 -7.37 -46.02
C ARG A 417 17.10 -6.73 -47.41
N ASN A 418 17.50 -5.46 -47.52
CA ASN A 418 17.54 -4.73 -48.80
C ASN A 418 18.95 -4.52 -49.38
N GLY A 419 19.98 -5.18 -48.83
CA GLY A 419 21.35 -5.00 -49.32
C GLY A 419 22.40 -6.00 -48.85
N GLY A 420 22.08 -6.87 -47.89
CA GLY A 420 22.94 -7.95 -47.38
C GLY A 420 24.34 -7.52 -46.97
N ASN A 421 25.14 -8.49 -46.54
CA ASN A 421 26.60 -8.42 -46.59
C ASN A 421 27.06 -9.46 -47.61
N GLU A 422 28.22 -9.26 -48.25
CA GLU A 422 28.83 -10.33 -49.07
C GLU A 422 29.34 -11.46 -48.17
N GLN A 423 29.41 -12.69 -48.68
CA GLN A 423 29.95 -13.81 -47.91
C GLN A 423 31.35 -13.48 -47.37
N GLY A 424 31.58 -13.80 -46.09
CA GLY A 424 32.84 -13.56 -45.40
C GLY A 424 33.01 -12.15 -44.84
N LYS A 425 32.07 -11.22 -45.08
CA LYS A 425 32.10 -9.87 -44.51
C LYS A 425 31.64 -9.84 -43.07
N VAL A 426 32.19 -8.89 -42.32
CA VAL A 426 31.79 -8.57 -40.95
C VAL A 426 30.98 -7.28 -40.95
N GLY A 427 29.79 -7.29 -40.36
CA GLY A 427 29.01 -6.11 -40.05
C GLY A 427 29.21 -5.68 -38.60
N ILE A 428 29.25 -4.37 -38.35
CA ILE A 428 29.22 -3.77 -37.02
C ILE A 428 28.15 -2.69 -37.01
N PHE A 429 27.21 -2.77 -36.07
CA PHE A 429 26.15 -1.78 -35.95
C PHE A 429 26.04 -1.22 -34.52
N GLY A 430 25.73 0.08 -34.46
CA GLY A 430 25.34 0.79 -33.25
C GLY A 430 23.89 1.24 -33.37
N GLY A 431 23.13 1.03 -32.30
CA GLY A 431 21.72 1.41 -32.21
C GLY A 431 21.46 2.23 -30.96
N TYR A 432 20.53 3.16 -31.08
CA TYR A 432 19.90 3.85 -29.98
C TYR A 432 18.40 3.63 -30.08
N THR A 433 17.79 3.18 -28.98
CA THR A 433 16.34 3.08 -28.87
C THR A 433 15.90 3.86 -27.64
N GLY A 434 14.84 4.64 -27.82
CA GLY A 434 14.28 5.40 -26.71
C GLY A 434 13.21 6.39 -27.14
N ASN A 435 12.12 6.39 -26.40
CA ASN A 435 11.23 7.56 -26.30
C ASN A 435 11.42 8.25 -24.94
N GLN A 436 11.50 7.43 -23.87
CA GLN A 436 11.65 7.85 -22.47
C GLN A 436 12.78 7.08 -21.75
N ASP A 437 13.11 5.88 -22.22
CA ASP A 437 14.25 5.04 -21.84
C ASP A 437 15.49 5.35 -22.70
N LYS A 438 16.70 5.06 -22.17
CA LYS A 438 17.95 5.23 -22.91
C LYS A 438 18.62 3.88 -23.08
N THR A 439 18.41 3.27 -24.24
CA THR A 439 19.06 2.01 -24.61
C THR A 439 20.09 2.25 -25.68
N PHE A 440 21.35 1.94 -25.38
CA PHE A 440 22.44 1.89 -26.36
C PHE A 440 22.76 0.45 -26.69
N THR A 441 22.85 0.13 -27.99
CA THR A 441 23.12 -1.20 -28.51
C THR A 441 24.36 -1.17 -29.37
N LEU A 442 25.24 -2.15 -29.20
CA LEU A 442 26.36 -2.43 -30.07
C LEU A 442 26.32 -3.91 -30.46
N GLY A 443 26.34 -4.19 -31.75
CA GLY A 443 26.35 -5.56 -32.24
C GLY A 443 27.26 -5.74 -33.44
N GLY A 444 27.53 -6.99 -33.74
CA GLY A 444 28.27 -7.39 -34.91
C GLY A 444 27.78 -8.74 -35.44
N ASP A 445 27.94 -8.92 -36.73
CA ASP A 445 27.57 -10.12 -37.44
C ASP A 445 28.57 -10.53 -38.49
N TYR A 446 28.53 -11.81 -38.82
CA TYR A 446 29.34 -12.44 -39.84
C TYR A 446 28.43 -13.10 -40.87
N GLN A 447 28.63 -12.74 -42.13
CA GLN A 447 27.93 -13.36 -43.26
C GLN A 447 28.57 -14.71 -43.57
N LEU A 448 28.10 -15.77 -42.90
CA LEU A 448 28.67 -17.12 -42.98
C LEU A 448 28.52 -17.73 -44.38
N LEU A 449 27.34 -17.60 -44.97
CA LEU A 449 27.00 -18.02 -46.34
C LEU A 449 26.33 -16.85 -47.06
N ASP A 450 26.19 -16.89 -48.38
CA ASP A 450 25.46 -15.87 -49.15
C ASP A 450 24.04 -15.58 -48.63
N ASN A 451 23.45 -16.55 -47.93
CA ASN A 451 22.10 -16.46 -47.41
C ASN A 451 21.97 -16.62 -45.89
N LEU A 452 23.06 -16.88 -45.16
CA LEU A 452 23.03 -17.13 -43.71
C LEU A 452 23.99 -16.20 -42.98
N LEU A 453 23.45 -15.46 -42.02
CA LEU A 453 24.17 -14.53 -41.16
C LEU A 453 24.00 -14.93 -39.69
N LEU A 454 25.09 -14.84 -38.94
CA LEU A 454 25.14 -15.07 -37.50
C LEU A 454 25.66 -13.80 -36.82
N GLY A 455 25.05 -13.40 -35.72
CA GLY A 455 25.47 -12.20 -35.02
C GLY A 455 25.22 -12.26 -33.52
N ALA A 456 25.82 -11.30 -32.84
CA ALA A 456 25.61 -11.08 -31.42
C ALA A 456 25.58 -9.57 -31.14
N MET A 457 24.81 -9.18 -30.13
CA MET A 457 24.77 -7.80 -29.67
C MET A 457 24.71 -7.72 -28.15
N TYR A 458 25.20 -6.58 -27.66
CA TYR A 458 25.11 -6.16 -26.28
C TYR A 458 24.37 -4.82 -26.22
N SER A 459 23.46 -4.69 -25.26
CA SER A 459 22.78 -3.42 -24.99
C SER A 459 22.94 -3.02 -23.52
N ASN A 460 23.16 -1.73 -23.30
CA ASN A 460 23.05 -1.10 -22.00
C ASN A 460 21.76 -0.28 -21.92
N TYR A 461 20.99 -0.53 -20.87
CA TYR A 461 19.72 0.12 -20.57
C TYR A 461 19.86 0.97 -19.31
N LYS A 462 19.36 2.20 -19.36
CA LYS A 462 19.23 3.06 -18.17
C LYS A 462 17.90 3.80 -18.21
N GLU A 463 17.16 3.75 -17.10
CA GLU A 463 15.92 4.51 -16.91
C GLU A 463 15.75 4.93 -15.45
N GLU A 464 15.20 6.12 -15.23
CA GLU A 464 14.66 6.57 -13.96
C GLU A 464 13.25 7.09 -14.21
N ARG A 465 12.25 6.55 -13.50
CA ARG A 465 10.84 6.84 -13.79
C ARG A 465 9.90 6.55 -12.63
N SER A 466 8.76 7.23 -12.63
CA SER A 466 7.56 6.86 -11.87
C SER A 466 6.53 6.14 -12.76
N PRO A 467 6.46 4.79 -12.77
CA PRO A 467 5.51 4.05 -13.62
C PRO A 467 4.05 4.24 -13.17
N ILE A 468 3.84 4.54 -11.89
CA ILE A 468 2.55 4.90 -11.30
C ILE A 468 2.74 6.05 -10.31
N VAL A 469 1.63 6.69 -9.93
CA VAL A 469 1.62 7.68 -8.85
C VAL A 469 2.22 7.05 -7.58
N ASP A 470 3.09 7.80 -6.92
CA ASP A 470 3.74 7.44 -5.66
C ASP A 470 4.70 6.24 -5.66
N PHE A 471 5.13 5.77 -6.83
CA PHE A 471 6.21 4.78 -6.92
C PHE A 471 7.19 5.19 -8.02
N SER A 472 8.49 5.21 -7.71
CA SER A 472 9.57 5.49 -8.65
C SER A 472 10.70 4.49 -8.55
N TYR A 473 11.41 4.27 -9.65
CA TYR A 473 12.57 3.40 -9.71
C TYR A 473 13.73 4.03 -10.50
N GLU A 474 14.96 3.64 -10.17
CA GLU A 474 16.15 3.79 -11.02
C GLU A 474 16.66 2.40 -11.41
N GLY A 475 16.71 2.12 -12.71
CA GLY A 475 17.08 0.81 -13.28
C GLY A 475 18.26 0.90 -14.23
N ARG A 476 19.22 -0.03 -14.06
CA ARG A 476 20.39 -0.20 -14.94
C ARG A 476 20.47 -1.64 -15.42
N GLY A 477 20.29 -1.83 -16.73
CA GLY A 477 20.16 -3.14 -17.36
C GLY A 477 21.27 -3.44 -18.37
N HIS A 478 21.55 -4.72 -18.52
CA HIS A 478 22.44 -5.28 -19.52
C HIS A 478 21.70 -6.38 -20.28
N VAL A 479 21.72 -6.33 -21.60
CA VAL A 479 21.10 -7.34 -22.46
C VAL A 479 22.15 -7.93 -23.38
N LEU A 480 22.21 -9.25 -23.45
CA LEU A 480 23.01 -10.00 -24.41
C LEU A 480 22.06 -10.75 -25.33
N THR A 481 22.27 -10.63 -26.65
CA THR A 481 21.45 -11.31 -27.65
C THR A 481 22.33 -11.97 -28.69
N ALA A 482 22.05 -13.23 -29.01
CA ALA A 482 22.58 -13.91 -30.17
C ALA A 482 21.47 -14.05 -31.21
N TYR A 483 21.76 -13.77 -32.47
CA TYR A 483 20.76 -13.73 -33.53
C TYR A 483 21.26 -14.35 -34.83
N THR A 484 20.31 -14.70 -35.69
CA THR A 484 20.57 -15.17 -37.05
C THR A 484 19.55 -14.60 -38.03
N LEU A 485 19.98 -14.42 -39.27
CA LEU A 485 19.13 -14.12 -40.41
C LEU A 485 19.45 -15.12 -41.53
N TRP A 486 18.43 -15.85 -41.97
CA TRP A 486 18.51 -16.81 -43.05
C TRP A 486 17.54 -16.44 -44.17
N ASN A 487 18.09 -16.17 -45.36
CA ASN A 487 17.34 -15.89 -46.57
C ASN A 487 17.18 -17.19 -47.39
N TYR A 488 16.01 -17.43 -47.97
CA TYR A 488 15.66 -18.68 -48.63
C TYR A 488 14.83 -18.45 -49.89
N TYR A 489 15.12 -19.19 -50.97
CA TYR A 489 14.41 -19.10 -52.25
C TYR A 489 14.22 -17.67 -52.81
N ASN A 490 15.22 -16.79 -52.65
CA ASN A 490 15.25 -15.40 -53.12
C ASN A 490 14.17 -14.45 -52.56
N ASN A 491 13.15 -14.97 -51.88
CA ASN A 491 11.96 -14.22 -51.44
C ASN A 491 11.64 -14.49 -49.96
N GLY A 492 11.95 -15.68 -49.42
CA GLY A 492 11.69 -16.01 -48.03
C GLY A 492 12.81 -15.55 -47.11
N TRP A 493 12.48 -15.16 -45.89
CA TRP A 493 13.46 -14.92 -44.84
C TRP A 493 12.96 -15.42 -43.48
N LEU A 494 13.90 -15.86 -42.66
CA LEU A 494 13.71 -16.32 -41.31
C LEU A 494 14.77 -15.68 -40.42
N SER A 495 14.34 -15.02 -39.34
CA SER A 495 15.25 -14.54 -38.30
C SER A 495 14.90 -15.17 -36.96
N GLY A 496 15.92 -15.52 -36.21
CA GLY A 496 15.78 -16.03 -34.85
C GLY A 496 16.74 -15.32 -33.91
N ASP A 497 16.31 -15.10 -32.67
CA ASP A 497 17.17 -14.59 -31.62
C ASP A 497 16.90 -15.27 -30.28
N VAL A 498 17.95 -15.36 -29.47
CA VAL A 498 17.91 -15.75 -28.06
C VAL A 498 18.58 -14.65 -27.26
N HIS A 499 17.99 -14.29 -26.13
CA HIS A 499 18.45 -13.15 -25.36
C HIS A 499 18.39 -13.42 -23.86
N TYR A 500 19.28 -12.75 -23.14
CA TYR A 500 19.35 -12.75 -21.68
C TYR A 500 19.54 -11.31 -21.19
N SER A 501 18.79 -10.91 -20.18
CA SER A 501 18.94 -9.62 -19.51
C SER A 501 19.13 -9.77 -18.02
N ARG A 502 19.87 -8.81 -17.45
CA ARG A 502 19.95 -8.57 -16.01
C ARG A 502 19.84 -7.08 -15.75
N THR A 503 18.95 -6.70 -14.84
CA THR A 503 18.67 -5.31 -14.48
C THR A 503 18.80 -5.13 -12.98
N ASN A 504 19.65 -4.19 -12.56
CA ASN A 504 19.74 -3.79 -11.16
C ASN A 504 18.82 -2.59 -10.92
N TYR A 505 18.02 -2.65 -9.87
CA TYR A 505 17.18 -1.56 -9.39
C TYR A 505 17.80 -0.99 -8.13
N ASP A 506 18.61 0.06 -8.27
CA ASP A 506 19.42 0.60 -7.18
C ASP A 506 18.60 1.43 -6.19
N SER A 507 17.50 2.01 -6.66
CA SER A 507 16.58 2.81 -5.86
C SER A 507 15.16 2.54 -6.31
N LEU A 508 14.39 1.86 -5.46
CA LEU A 508 12.94 1.76 -5.49
C LEU A 508 12.43 2.69 -4.42
N THR A 509 11.53 3.62 -4.73
CA THR A 509 10.98 4.56 -3.76
C THR A 509 9.46 4.57 -3.81
N ARG A 510 8.82 4.25 -2.69
CA ARG A 510 7.37 4.38 -2.49
C ARG A 510 7.10 5.62 -1.65
N THR A 511 6.26 6.51 -2.16
CA THR A 511 5.82 7.73 -1.47
C THR A 511 4.48 7.46 -0.78
N ILE A 512 4.31 7.91 0.45
CA ILE A 512 3.13 7.61 1.25
C ILE A 512 2.66 8.88 1.94
N GLN A 513 1.39 9.23 1.77
CA GLN A 513 0.77 10.34 2.47
C GLN A 513 0.10 9.86 3.77
N LEU A 514 0.41 10.48 4.90
CA LEU A 514 -0.21 10.25 6.21
C LEU A 514 -0.55 11.59 6.87
N GLY A 515 -1.81 11.99 6.84
CA GLY A 515 -2.22 13.33 7.27
C GLY A 515 -1.55 14.37 6.36
N GLU A 516 -0.79 15.29 6.96
CA GLU A 516 0.07 16.23 6.24
C GLU A 516 1.47 15.67 5.91
N ALA A 517 1.87 14.55 6.51
CA ALA A 517 3.20 13.97 6.33
C ALA A 517 3.32 13.23 5.00
N THR A 518 4.41 13.48 4.27
CA THR A 518 4.82 12.66 3.14
C THR A 518 6.03 11.81 3.53
N ARG A 519 5.87 10.50 3.57
CA ARG A 519 6.93 9.52 3.83
C ARG A 519 7.48 8.93 2.55
N ARG A 520 8.71 8.45 2.60
CA ARG A 520 9.35 7.69 1.53
C ARG A 520 9.95 6.43 2.10
N GLU A 521 9.56 5.29 1.56
CA GLU A 521 10.18 3.99 1.82
C GLU A 521 11.04 3.61 0.64
N THR A 522 12.25 3.12 0.89
CA THR A 522 13.22 2.82 -0.17
C THR A 522 13.72 1.39 -0.12
N GLY A 523 14.06 0.81 -1.26
CA GLY A 523 14.64 -0.52 -1.37
C GLY A 523 15.44 -0.70 -2.65
N SER A 524 16.03 -1.87 -2.83
CA SER A 524 16.74 -2.25 -4.05
C SER A 524 16.50 -3.72 -4.37
N THR A 525 16.54 -4.07 -5.65
CA THR A 525 16.39 -5.47 -6.10
C THR A 525 17.07 -5.70 -7.45
N THR A 526 17.05 -6.94 -7.94
CA THR A 526 17.53 -7.33 -9.27
C THR A 526 16.42 -8.02 -10.06
N GLY A 527 16.37 -7.75 -11.36
CA GLY A 527 15.56 -8.48 -12.33
C GLY A 527 16.43 -9.27 -13.31
N LYS A 528 15.92 -10.41 -13.76
CA LYS A 528 16.51 -11.21 -14.84
C LYS A 528 15.43 -11.64 -15.82
N GLN A 529 15.78 -11.73 -17.10
CA GLN A 529 14.89 -12.27 -18.12
C GLN A 529 15.71 -13.08 -19.12
N TRP A 530 15.11 -14.12 -19.69
CA TRP A 530 15.60 -14.73 -20.91
C TRP A 530 14.44 -15.09 -21.82
N GLY A 531 14.72 -15.19 -23.09
CA GLY A 531 13.69 -15.43 -24.07
C GLY A 531 14.25 -15.78 -25.43
N ALA A 532 13.33 -16.09 -26.33
CA ALA A 532 13.61 -16.41 -27.70
C ALA A 532 12.51 -15.86 -28.59
N ARG A 533 12.90 -15.47 -29.81
CA ARG A 533 12.00 -14.93 -30.80
C ARG A 533 12.31 -15.51 -32.17
N ILE A 534 11.27 -15.82 -32.90
CA ILE A 534 11.35 -16.28 -34.29
C ILE A 534 10.40 -15.44 -35.14
N THR A 535 10.89 -14.98 -36.28
CA THR A 535 10.15 -14.14 -37.21
C THR A 535 10.40 -14.65 -38.63
N ALA A 536 9.35 -14.86 -39.39
CA ALA A 536 9.42 -15.26 -40.79
C ALA A 536 8.64 -14.30 -41.68
N GLY A 537 9.06 -14.17 -42.93
CA GLY A 537 8.33 -13.44 -43.96
C GLY A 537 8.60 -13.97 -45.36
N TRP A 538 7.78 -13.51 -46.30
CA TRP A 538 7.88 -13.89 -47.72
C TRP A 538 7.67 -12.68 -48.61
N ASP A 539 8.75 -12.19 -49.18
CA ASP A 539 8.78 -11.01 -50.01
C ASP A 539 8.10 -11.27 -51.37
N ILE A 540 7.09 -10.47 -51.67
CA ILE A 540 6.29 -10.49 -52.89
C ILE A 540 6.62 -9.20 -53.67
N PRO A 541 7.39 -9.29 -54.75
CA PRO A 541 7.66 -8.14 -55.61
C PRO A 541 6.36 -7.62 -56.25
N VAL A 542 6.05 -6.34 -56.05
CA VAL A 542 4.90 -5.67 -56.69
C VAL A 542 5.37 -4.87 -57.89
N THR A 543 6.50 -4.17 -57.75
CA THR A 543 7.21 -3.50 -58.84
C THR A 543 8.72 -3.69 -58.65
N HIS A 544 9.53 -3.17 -59.57
CA HIS A 544 10.99 -3.18 -59.43
C HIS A 544 11.51 -2.38 -58.22
N TYR A 545 10.71 -1.46 -57.67
CA TYR A 545 11.07 -0.62 -56.51
C TYR A 545 10.18 -0.88 -55.28
N LEU A 546 9.19 -1.77 -55.36
CA LEU A 546 8.21 -2.00 -54.30
C LEU A 546 8.04 -3.49 -54.04
N THR A 547 8.16 -3.89 -52.78
CA THR A 547 7.96 -5.27 -52.31
C THR A 547 6.99 -5.24 -51.13
N THR A 548 6.19 -6.29 -50.99
CA THR A 548 5.28 -6.46 -49.87
C THR A 548 5.44 -7.84 -49.27
N SER A 549 5.24 -8.00 -47.95
CA SER A 549 5.60 -9.25 -47.25
C SER A 549 4.64 -9.50 -46.09
N PRO A 550 4.02 -10.69 -45.98
CA PRO A 550 3.42 -11.12 -44.73
C PRO A 550 4.53 -11.36 -43.69
N ILE A 551 4.22 -11.11 -42.43
CA ILE A 551 5.10 -11.38 -41.29
C ILE A 551 4.37 -12.33 -40.34
N ILE A 552 5.06 -13.39 -39.92
CA ILE A 552 4.63 -14.24 -38.81
C ILE A 552 5.73 -14.20 -37.76
N GLN A 553 5.36 -14.01 -36.51
CA GLN A 553 6.32 -13.98 -35.41
C GLN A 553 5.76 -14.67 -34.17
N TYR A 554 6.68 -15.26 -33.41
CA TYR A 554 6.40 -15.79 -32.07
C TYR A 554 7.52 -15.37 -31.12
N VAL A 555 7.13 -14.84 -29.96
CA VAL A 555 8.02 -14.41 -28.88
C VAL A 555 7.68 -15.20 -27.63
N TRP A 556 8.70 -15.74 -26.98
CA TRP A 556 8.59 -16.36 -25.67
C TRP A 556 9.61 -15.72 -24.72
N ASP A 557 9.12 -15.14 -23.63
CA ASP A 557 9.93 -14.51 -22.58
C ASP A 557 9.59 -15.12 -21.24
N LYS A 558 10.61 -15.39 -20.42
CA LYS A 558 10.48 -15.72 -19.00
C LYS A 558 11.38 -14.81 -18.19
N GLY A 559 10.82 -14.17 -17.17
CA GLY A 559 11.59 -13.30 -16.31
C GLY A 559 11.11 -13.33 -14.86
N GLU A 560 11.98 -12.80 -14.02
CA GLU A 560 11.83 -12.77 -12.57
C GLU A 560 12.38 -11.44 -12.05
N VAL A 561 11.73 -10.87 -11.05
CA VAL A 561 12.28 -9.79 -10.24
C VAL A 561 12.36 -10.31 -8.82
N ASP A 562 13.56 -10.31 -8.25
CA ASP A 562 13.82 -10.85 -6.92
C ASP A 562 13.01 -10.05 -5.87
N GLY A 563 12.51 -10.73 -4.86
CA GLY A 563 11.87 -10.13 -3.71
C GLY A 563 12.85 -9.23 -2.94
N TYR A 564 12.33 -8.23 -2.25
CA TYR A 564 13.16 -7.30 -1.49
C TYR A 564 12.47 -6.80 -0.24
N ARG A 565 13.26 -6.19 0.63
CA ARG A 565 12.80 -5.53 1.86
C ARG A 565 13.14 -4.05 1.78
N GLU A 566 12.16 -3.19 2.01
CA GLU A 566 12.37 -1.76 2.18
C GLU A 566 13.22 -1.52 3.44
N ALA A 567 14.13 -0.55 3.36
CA ALA A 567 15.04 -0.18 4.43
C ALA A 567 14.31 0.49 5.59
N GLY A 568 14.89 0.38 6.79
CA GLY A 568 14.36 1.00 8.00
C GLY A 568 13.29 0.16 8.71
N ASN A 569 12.80 0.72 9.82
CA ASN A 569 11.86 0.07 10.74
C ASN A 569 10.59 0.92 10.95
N ASN A 570 10.24 1.79 9.99
CA ASN A 570 8.99 2.54 10.06
C ASN A 570 7.82 1.57 9.98
N ARG A 571 6.65 1.95 10.52
CA ARG A 571 5.45 1.10 10.42
C ARG A 571 4.92 0.96 9.01
N THR A 572 5.41 1.80 8.09
CA THR A 572 5.12 1.79 6.66
C THR A 572 6.10 0.96 5.84
N SER A 573 7.27 0.57 6.37
CA SER A 573 8.27 -0.21 5.63
C SER A 573 7.80 -1.65 5.43
N MET A 574 7.93 -2.16 4.21
CA MET A 574 7.41 -3.46 3.77
C MET A 574 8.49 -4.37 3.16
N HIS A 575 8.14 -5.65 3.04
CA HIS A 575 8.87 -6.61 2.21
C HIS A 575 7.93 -7.27 1.21
N PHE A 576 8.50 -7.67 0.08
CA PHE A 576 7.80 -8.21 -1.08
C PHE A 576 8.44 -9.52 -1.52
N GLY A 577 7.62 -10.47 -1.96
CA GLY A 577 8.10 -11.73 -2.51
C GLY A 577 8.67 -11.58 -3.92
N ASP A 578 9.20 -12.70 -4.45
CA ASP A 578 9.67 -12.78 -5.84
C ASP A 578 8.50 -12.58 -6.81
N GLN A 579 8.79 -11.98 -7.97
CA GLN A 579 7.82 -11.72 -9.03
C GLN A 579 8.21 -12.49 -10.29
N ASP A 580 7.52 -13.57 -10.58
CA ASP A 580 7.69 -14.34 -11.81
C ASP A 580 6.69 -13.92 -12.89
N TYR A 581 7.16 -13.88 -14.14
CA TYR A 581 6.29 -13.71 -15.30
C TYR A 581 6.74 -14.54 -16.49
N THR A 582 5.76 -14.96 -17.31
CA THR A 582 5.99 -15.61 -18.60
C THR A 582 5.12 -14.93 -19.64
N SER A 583 5.72 -14.50 -20.75
CA SER A 583 4.99 -13.91 -21.88
C SER A 583 5.15 -14.79 -23.12
N LYS A 584 4.03 -15.00 -23.82
CA LYS A 584 3.94 -15.76 -25.07
C LYS A 584 3.16 -14.91 -26.05
N VAL A 585 3.80 -14.36 -27.07
CA VAL A 585 3.15 -13.45 -28.02
C VAL A 585 3.23 -14.05 -29.41
N GLY A 586 2.07 -14.25 -30.04
CA GLY A 586 1.96 -14.56 -31.46
C GLY A 586 1.60 -13.31 -32.25
N THR A 587 2.23 -13.15 -33.41
CA THR A 587 2.10 -11.96 -34.24
C THR A 587 1.83 -12.35 -35.69
N LEU A 588 0.83 -11.72 -36.29
CA LEU A 588 0.58 -11.71 -37.72
C LEU A 588 0.68 -10.28 -38.23
N GLY A 589 1.45 -10.06 -39.29
CA GLY A 589 1.68 -8.73 -39.81
C GLY A 589 1.76 -8.68 -41.32
N TRP A 590 1.77 -7.46 -41.83
CA TRP A 590 1.95 -7.16 -43.23
C TRP A 590 2.87 -5.95 -43.38
N ARG A 591 3.71 -5.99 -44.40
CA ARG A 591 4.80 -5.05 -44.60
C ARG A 591 4.89 -4.58 -46.04
N VAL A 592 5.36 -3.35 -46.22
CA VAL A 592 5.70 -2.77 -47.52
C VAL A 592 7.09 -2.15 -47.44
N ASP A 593 7.92 -2.47 -48.43
CA ASP A 593 9.31 -2.02 -48.57
C ASP A 593 9.53 -1.35 -49.91
N THR A 594 10.34 -0.29 -49.91
CA THR A 594 10.74 0.41 -51.13
C THR A 594 12.23 0.26 -51.41
N LYS A 595 12.61 0.30 -52.69
CA LYS A 595 13.99 0.34 -53.18
C LYS A 595 14.17 1.59 -54.05
N LEU A 596 14.34 2.75 -53.41
CA LEU A 596 14.45 4.07 -54.07
C LEU A 596 15.90 4.58 -54.12
N GLY A 597 16.88 3.73 -53.80
CA GLY A 597 18.30 4.03 -53.87
C GLY A 597 18.89 4.44 -52.53
N ARG A 598 19.14 5.73 -52.34
CA ARG A 598 19.80 6.24 -51.12
C ARG A 598 18.93 6.09 -49.88
N PHE A 599 17.63 6.32 -49.99
CA PHE A 599 16.67 6.22 -48.90
C PHE A 599 15.60 5.21 -49.28
N ASN A 600 15.33 4.26 -48.40
CA ASN A 600 14.44 3.14 -48.63
C ASN A 600 13.40 3.10 -47.49
N PRO A 601 12.34 3.92 -47.59
CA PRO A 601 11.22 3.88 -46.65
C PRO A 601 10.53 2.52 -46.61
N TYR A 602 9.97 2.20 -45.45
CA TYR A 602 9.14 1.03 -45.24
C TYR A 602 8.04 1.31 -44.21
N ALA A 603 7.00 0.48 -44.25
CA ALA A 603 5.96 0.47 -43.25
C ALA A 603 5.47 -0.94 -42.95
N SER A 604 5.00 -1.19 -41.74
CA SER A 604 4.34 -2.44 -41.37
C SER A 604 3.18 -2.23 -40.41
N VAL A 605 2.21 -3.14 -40.49
CA VAL A 605 1.15 -3.32 -39.51
C VAL A 605 1.25 -4.73 -38.93
N GLN A 606 1.12 -4.85 -37.61
CA GLN A 606 1.21 -6.11 -36.90
C GLN A 606 0.04 -6.23 -35.90
N PHE A 607 -0.53 -7.42 -35.82
CA PHE A 607 -1.57 -7.82 -34.90
C PHE A 607 -0.97 -8.83 -33.93
N ASN A 608 -0.96 -8.49 -32.65
CA ASN A 608 -0.33 -9.27 -31.60
C ASN A 608 -1.38 -9.87 -30.68
N HIS A 609 -1.14 -11.10 -30.24
CA HIS A 609 -1.95 -11.80 -29.26
C HIS A 609 -1.07 -12.42 -28.17
N GLN A 610 -1.31 -12.06 -26.90
CA GLN A 610 -0.67 -12.68 -25.75
C GLN A 610 -1.46 -13.91 -25.30
N PHE A 611 -0.77 -15.04 -25.20
CA PHE A 611 -1.27 -16.30 -24.68
C PHE A 611 -0.87 -16.50 -23.22
N GLY A 612 -1.67 -17.25 -22.47
CA GLY A 612 -1.39 -17.61 -21.08
C GLY A 612 -1.88 -16.56 -20.10
N ASP A 613 -1.09 -16.34 -19.05
CA ASP A 613 -1.51 -15.51 -17.92
C ASP A 613 -1.58 -14.03 -18.29
N THR A 614 -2.63 -13.38 -17.78
CA THR A 614 -2.88 -11.95 -17.98
C THR A 614 -2.87 -11.16 -16.69
N SER A 615 -2.76 -11.83 -15.54
CA SER A 615 -2.64 -11.21 -14.22
C SER A 615 -1.48 -11.86 -13.47
N TYR A 616 -0.87 -11.08 -12.58
CA TYR A 616 0.25 -11.50 -11.75
C TYR A 616 -0.12 -11.32 -10.29
N LYS A 617 0.52 -12.10 -9.42
CA LYS A 617 0.29 -12.04 -7.99
C LYS A 617 1.58 -11.64 -7.30
N LEU A 618 1.46 -10.80 -6.26
CA LEU A 618 2.58 -10.45 -5.41
C LEU A 618 2.17 -10.49 -3.95
N SER A 619 2.93 -11.26 -3.18
CA SER A 619 2.90 -11.25 -1.72
C SER A 619 3.63 -10.02 -1.19
N GLY A 620 3.05 -9.37 -0.19
CA GLY A 620 3.72 -8.33 0.59
C GLY A 620 3.25 -8.28 2.03
N ALA A 621 4.05 -7.66 2.89
CA ALA A 621 3.75 -7.45 4.29
C ALA A 621 4.59 -6.32 4.88
N ILE A 622 4.08 -5.65 5.93
CA ILE A 622 4.89 -4.73 6.72
C ILE A 622 6.04 -5.50 7.40
N ASN A 623 7.17 -4.84 7.62
CA ASN A 623 8.36 -5.49 8.16
C ASN A 623 8.16 -6.07 9.57
N SER A 624 7.27 -5.49 10.37
CA SER A 624 7.03 -5.88 11.76
C SER A 624 6.07 -7.07 11.94
N THR A 625 5.36 -7.50 10.90
CA THR A 625 4.34 -8.56 11.04
C THR A 625 4.85 -9.95 10.68
N LYS A 626 4.13 -10.98 11.14
CA LYS A 626 4.34 -12.39 10.84
C LYS A 626 3.44 -12.93 9.73
N THR A 627 2.41 -12.18 9.33
CA THR A 627 1.49 -12.58 8.26
C THR A 627 1.86 -11.90 6.95
N SER A 628 1.28 -12.39 5.85
CA SER A 628 1.38 -11.74 4.55
C SER A 628 0.04 -11.71 3.85
N PHE A 629 -0.08 -10.82 2.88
CA PHE A 629 -1.20 -10.82 1.96
C PHE A 629 -0.72 -10.77 0.52
N VAL A 630 -1.55 -11.28 -0.37
CA VAL A 630 -1.33 -11.34 -1.81
C VAL A 630 -2.28 -10.36 -2.48
N GLN A 631 -1.74 -9.54 -3.38
CA GLN A 631 -2.52 -8.77 -4.34
C GLN A 631 -2.40 -9.41 -5.71
N GLU A 632 -3.45 -9.29 -6.50
CA GLU A 632 -3.48 -9.67 -7.91
C GLU A 632 -3.54 -8.41 -8.76
N SER A 633 -2.72 -8.35 -9.82
CA SER A 633 -2.73 -7.24 -10.77
C SER A 633 -4.03 -7.23 -11.57
N GLY A 634 -4.41 -6.06 -12.08
CA GLY A 634 -5.42 -5.99 -13.14
C GLY A 634 -5.04 -6.84 -14.37
N LYS A 635 -6.05 -7.27 -15.14
CA LYS A 635 -5.81 -8.03 -16.37
C LYS A 635 -5.08 -7.16 -17.40
N GLN A 636 -3.99 -7.67 -17.93
CA GLN A 636 -3.23 -7.08 -19.02
C GLN A 636 -3.95 -7.23 -20.36
N SER A 637 -3.65 -6.35 -21.32
CA SER A 637 -4.19 -6.39 -22.67
C SER A 637 -3.70 -7.66 -23.36
N THR A 638 -4.64 -8.46 -23.88
CA THR A 638 -4.31 -9.68 -24.62
C THR A 638 -4.07 -9.42 -26.10
N ASN A 639 -4.66 -8.36 -26.66
CA ASN A 639 -4.60 -8.05 -28.08
C ASN A 639 -4.19 -6.61 -28.30
N TRP A 640 -3.26 -6.37 -29.22
CA TRP A 640 -2.88 -5.01 -29.61
C TRP A 640 -2.39 -4.96 -31.05
N ARG A 641 -2.38 -3.74 -31.60
CA ARG A 641 -1.89 -3.45 -32.94
C ARG A 641 -0.61 -2.65 -32.86
N GLN A 642 0.30 -2.93 -33.77
CA GLN A 642 1.57 -2.22 -33.92
C GLN A 642 1.69 -1.67 -35.33
N TYR A 643 2.03 -0.39 -35.43
CA TYR A 643 2.27 0.29 -36.69
C TYR A 643 3.69 0.82 -36.68
N THR A 644 4.51 0.41 -37.64
CA THR A 644 5.88 0.87 -37.76
C THR A 644 6.04 1.60 -39.09
N VAL A 645 6.68 2.77 -39.03
CA VAL A 645 7.17 3.49 -40.21
C VAL A 645 8.66 3.72 -40.02
N GLY A 646 9.46 3.41 -41.03
CA GLY A 646 10.89 3.58 -40.96
C GLY A 646 11.54 3.86 -42.30
N VAL A 647 12.83 4.12 -42.26
CA VAL A 647 13.66 4.39 -43.44
C VAL A 647 15.04 3.79 -43.23
N ASN A 648 15.54 3.10 -44.24
CA ASN A 648 16.93 2.66 -44.33
C ASN A 648 17.68 3.59 -45.28
N ALA A 649 18.91 3.97 -44.93
CA ALA A 649 19.73 4.87 -45.73
C ALA A 649 21.06 4.23 -46.13
N ASN A 650 21.38 4.23 -47.42
CA ASN A 650 22.70 3.87 -47.94
C ASN A 650 23.55 5.15 -47.96
N LEU A 651 24.39 5.37 -46.94
CA LEU A 651 25.09 6.65 -46.76
C LEU A 651 26.32 6.76 -47.67
N ILE A 652 27.18 5.75 -47.60
CA ILE A 652 28.40 5.55 -48.40
C ILE A 652 28.55 4.03 -48.62
N ASN A 653 29.39 3.58 -49.55
CA ASN A 653 29.45 2.18 -50.00
C ASN A 653 29.33 1.13 -48.87
N ASN A 654 30.09 1.29 -47.79
CA ASN A 654 30.10 0.35 -46.67
C ASN A 654 29.38 0.87 -45.40
N LEU A 655 28.74 2.05 -45.45
CA LEU A 655 28.08 2.68 -44.31
C LEU A 655 26.59 2.88 -44.58
N ARG A 656 25.75 2.31 -43.71
CA ARG A 656 24.29 2.35 -43.81
C ARG A 656 23.68 2.87 -42.51
N GLY A 657 22.50 3.48 -42.58
CA GLY A 657 21.73 3.92 -41.42
C GLY A 657 20.31 3.36 -41.43
N PHE A 658 19.65 3.36 -40.28
CA PHE A 658 18.23 3.07 -40.16
C PHE A 658 17.58 3.98 -39.13
N ALA A 659 16.31 4.31 -39.33
CA ALA A 659 15.49 5.00 -38.36
C ALA A 659 14.04 4.46 -38.45
N SER A 660 13.37 4.31 -37.31
CA SER A 660 11.97 3.91 -37.27
C SER A 660 11.22 4.48 -36.08
N VAL A 661 9.90 4.60 -36.26
CA VAL A 661 8.94 4.93 -35.22
C VAL A 661 7.88 3.84 -35.21
N THR A 662 7.63 3.27 -34.04
CA THR A 662 6.58 2.26 -33.82
C THR A 662 5.52 2.81 -32.88
N ARG A 663 4.25 2.69 -33.25
CA ARG A 663 3.10 3.01 -32.41
C ARG A 663 2.41 1.73 -31.93
N ASN A 664 2.20 1.60 -30.62
CA ASN A 664 1.39 0.54 -30.01
C ASN A 664 -0.03 1.06 -29.75
N ASP A 665 -1.04 0.32 -30.20
CA ASP A 665 -2.46 0.66 -30.03
C ASP A 665 -3.22 -0.51 -29.39
N GLY A 666 -3.89 -0.26 -28.27
CA GLY A 666 -4.60 -1.28 -27.46
C GLY A 666 -3.75 -2.01 -26.41
N ASN A 667 -2.44 -1.74 -26.33
CA ASN A 667 -1.55 -2.24 -25.29
C ASN A 667 -1.40 -1.20 -24.17
N THR A 668 -1.92 -1.49 -22.98
CA THR A 668 -1.81 -0.60 -21.82
C THR A 668 -0.54 -0.80 -21.00
N GLN A 669 0.25 -1.84 -21.32
CA GLN A 669 1.49 -2.18 -20.64
C GLN A 669 2.70 -1.45 -21.24
N ASP A 670 2.65 -1.08 -22.52
CA ASP A 670 3.77 -0.50 -23.26
C ASP A 670 3.56 0.98 -23.64
N PRO A 671 4.64 1.76 -23.80
CA PRO A 671 4.54 3.13 -24.32
C PRO A 671 3.84 3.18 -25.68
N SER A 672 3.06 4.24 -25.90
CA SER A 672 2.35 4.43 -27.17
C SER A 672 3.28 4.60 -28.38
N TYR A 673 4.50 5.11 -28.16
CA TYR A 673 5.50 5.32 -29.22
C TYR A 673 6.89 4.85 -28.78
N ASN A 674 7.61 4.24 -29.72
CA ASN A 674 9.03 3.87 -29.59
C ASN A 674 9.82 4.38 -30.81
N PHE A 675 11.03 4.89 -30.60
CA PHE A 675 11.93 5.37 -31.64
C PHE A 675 13.20 4.54 -31.65
N SER A 676 13.65 4.14 -32.85
CA SER A 676 14.88 3.41 -33.06
C SER A 676 15.71 4.12 -34.12
N LEU A 677 17.00 4.31 -33.88
CA LEU A 677 17.96 4.91 -34.79
C LEU A 677 19.26 4.10 -34.73
N GLY A 678 19.89 3.84 -35.86
CA GLY A 678 21.19 3.18 -35.85
C GLY A 678 21.99 3.37 -37.13
N ILE A 679 23.26 2.96 -37.03
CA ILE A 679 24.25 3.00 -38.09
C ILE A 679 24.95 1.65 -38.12
N ASN A 680 25.25 1.16 -39.32
CA ASN A 680 25.94 -0.09 -39.58
C ASN A 680 27.08 0.14 -40.58
N ALA A 681 28.23 -0.49 -40.33
CA ALA A 681 29.37 -0.52 -41.23
C ALA A 681 29.76 -1.97 -41.55
N SER A 682 30.07 -2.24 -42.82
CA SER A 682 30.54 -3.55 -43.29
C SER A 682 32.03 -3.49 -43.67
N PHE A 683 32.78 -4.55 -43.37
CA PHE A 683 34.23 -4.66 -43.59
C PHE A 683 34.59 -5.92 -44.39
#